data_AF-A0A604W1W6-F1
#
_entry.id   AF-A0A604W1W6-F1
#
_cell.length_a   1.000
_cell.length_b   1.000
_cell.length_c   1.000
_cell.angle_alpha   90.00
_cell.angle_beta   90.00
_cell.angle_gamma   90.00
#
_symmetry.space_group_name_H-M   'P 1'
#
loop_
_entity.id
_entity.type
_entity.pdbx_description
1 polymer ?
#
loop_
_entity_poly.entity_id
_entity_poly.type
_entity_poly.pdbx_seq_one_letter_code
_entity_poly.pdbx_strand_id
1 'polypeptide(L)'
;MNTNNIKKYAPQARNQFRDAVIQKLTTLGISADKKGNLQIADAELVGETMRYGQFDYPKSTLTRRDRLVKRAREQGFDVLVEHCAYTWFNRLCAIRYMEIHGYLDHGFHMLSHPDNPTGFEVLDHVPEVAEALLPEKKAQLVEMKLSGNQDEAIYRELLLAQCHALHRAMPFLFEAVDDEAELLLPDNLTRTDSILRGLVDGIPEEDWQEVEVIGWLYQFYISEKKDAVIGKVVKSEDIPAATQLFTPNWIVQYLVQNSVGRQWLQTYPDSPLKGKMDYYIEPAEQTPEVQAQLAAITPASIEPESIKVLDPACGSGHILIEVYNVLKNIYEERGYRARDIPQLILENNIFGLDIDDRAAQLSGFALLMMARQDDRRIFTRDVRLNIVSLQESLHLDIAKLWQQLNFHQQNQTGSMGDMFAENTALAHTDSAEYQLLMRTLKRFVNAKTLGSLIQVPQEEEAELKAFLEALYRMEQEGDFQQKAAAKAFIPYIQQAWILAQRYDAVVANPPYMGGKGMNSELKEFAKNNFPDSKADLFAMFMQNAFSLLKENGFNAQVNMQSWMFLSSYEALRNWLLDNKTFITMAHLGARAFGQISGEVVQTTAWVIKNQHSERYQPVFFRLIDGREEVKKSDLLLRKNIFDKFTQHDFKNIPGMPIAYWIDLPSLLSFRHHKKLGEKIALKAGMSTGDNIKFQRYWYEVSIKKTLITNKESNTKIDIHNIKWFPCSSGGEYRKWYGNNEIVVNWENNGYEIRNFKFENGKTRSAVRNDEYYFREGITWSKISQGNFCVRYRPKGFVFDDTGRCGFSNNKNELLYAAGLMCTPVVNHYLSILAPTLSFTSGELASVPYPEIEDEIIELVTNAIEIAKNDWDSQEQSWDYVCSPLLEHNSTQLLRNIYKQKINTNIKLVETLLLIENTI
;
A
#
# COMPACT_ATOMS: atom_id res chain seq x y z
N MET A 1 11.32 12.45 18.12
CA MET A 1 11.03 13.15 16.86
C MET A 1 9.56 13.56 16.75
N ASN A 2 9.31 14.84 16.49
CA ASN A 2 8.02 15.47 16.22
C ASN A 2 7.82 15.65 14.71
N THR A 3 7.02 14.76 14.10
CA THR A 3 6.78 14.76 12.65
C THR A 3 6.02 16.00 12.13
N ASN A 4 5.45 16.84 13.00
CA ASN A 4 4.71 18.05 12.57
C ASN A 4 5.64 19.13 11.98
N ASN A 5 6.86 19.28 12.52
CA ASN A 5 7.84 20.24 11.98
C ASN A 5 8.21 19.87 10.54
N ILE A 6 8.51 18.58 10.34
CA ILE A 6 8.85 17.99 9.04
C ILE A 6 7.69 18.14 8.05
N LYS A 7 6.46 17.84 8.49
CA LYS A 7 5.24 17.96 7.67
C LYS A 7 4.98 19.38 7.20
N LYS A 8 5.36 20.39 7.99
CA LYS A 8 5.23 21.80 7.62
C LYS A 8 6.31 22.24 6.62
N TYR A 9 7.55 21.78 6.82
CA TYR A 9 8.70 22.19 6.04
C TYR A 9 8.75 21.51 4.65
N ALA A 10 8.62 20.19 4.56
CA ALA A 10 8.97 19.45 3.34
C ALA A 10 8.19 19.87 2.08
N PRO A 11 6.85 20.13 2.12
CA PRO A 11 6.14 20.65 0.95
C PRO A 11 6.62 22.05 0.52
N GLN A 12 6.98 22.90 1.48
CA GLN A 12 7.51 24.24 1.20
C GLN A 12 8.89 24.14 0.55
N ALA A 13 9.74 23.27 1.09
CA ALA A 13 11.06 22.99 0.55
C ALA A 13 10.97 22.52 -0.90
N ARG A 14 10.08 21.57 -1.22
CA ARG A 14 9.86 21.11 -2.61
C ARG A 14 9.66 22.26 -3.59
N ASN A 15 8.76 23.19 -3.27
CA ASN A 15 8.49 24.32 -4.16
C ASN A 15 9.70 25.26 -4.27
N GLN A 16 10.38 25.55 -3.16
CA GLN A 16 11.59 26.39 -3.15
C GLN A 16 12.74 25.79 -3.96
N PHE A 17 13.00 24.48 -3.83
CA PHE A 17 14.03 23.77 -4.59
C PHE A 17 13.70 23.74 -6.09
N ARG A 18 12.44 23.49 -6.46
CA ARG A 18 12.00 23.54 -7.87
C ARG A 18 12.20 24.94 -8.45
N ASP A 19 11.79 25.98 -7.74
CA ASP A 19 11.94 27.37 -8.20
C ASP A 19 13.41 27.75 -8.37
N ALA A 20 14.28 27.34 -7.44
CA ALA A 20 15.72 27.60 -7.51
C ALA A 20 16.37 26.87 -8.72
N VAL A 21 15.99 25.62 -8.97
CA VAL A 21 16.45 24.87 -10.15
C VAL A 21 15.94 25.48 -11.45
N ILE A 22 14.68 25.94 -11.50
CA ILE A 22 14.11 26.63 -12.68
C ILE A 22 14.89 27.91 -12.97
N GLN A 23 15.22 28.70 -11.94
CA GLN A 23 16.03 29.91 -12.11
C GLN A 23 17.39 29.57 -12.72
N LYS A 24 18.07 28.53 -12.23
CA LYS A 24 19.36 28.08 -12.76
C LYS A 24 19.30 27.51 -14.17
N LEU A 25 18.26 26.74 -14.49
CA LEU A 25 18.04 26.29 -15.87
C LEU A 25 17.82 27.48 -16.80
N THR A 26 17.09 28.50 -16.34
CA THR A 26 16.85 29.73 -17.10
C THR A 26 18.15 30.48 -17.38
N THR A 27 19.06 30.58 -16.40
CA THR A 27 20.37 31.21 -16.62
C THR A 27 21.25 30.43 -17.60
N LEU A 28 21.09 29.10 -17.68
CA LEU A 28 21.73 28.24 -18.69
C LEU A 28 21.01 28.25 -20.05
N GLY A 29 19.97 29.08 -20.20
CA GLY A 29 19.17 29.20 -21.43
C GLY A 29 18.25 28.01 -21.69
N ILE A 30 17.85 27.26 -20.66
CA ILE A 30 16.89 26.14 -20.73
C ILE A 30 15.62 26.56 -20.00
N SER A 31 14.51 26.71 -20.70
CA SER A 31 13.23 27.13 -20.11
C SER A 31 12.04 26.42 -20.76
N ALA A 32 10.85 26.58 -20.20
CA ALA A 32 9.62 26.06 -20.79
C ALA A 32 8.53 27.15 -20.85
N ASP A 33 7.70 27.12 -21.90
CA ASP A 33 6.57 28.03 -22.03
C ASP A 33 5.39 27.66 -21.09
N LYS A 34 4.35 28.50 -21.02
CA LYS A 34 3.14 28.24 -20.21
C LYS A 34 2.36 26.98 -20.63
N LYS A 35 2.67 26.39 -21.78
CA LYS A 35 2.09 25.14 -22.28
C LYS A 35 3.04 23.93 -22.08
N GLY A 36 4.21 24.14 -21.48
CA GLY A 36 5.21 23.09 -21.21
C GLY A 36 6.17 22.79 -22.36
N ASN A 37 6.18 23.58 -23.44
CA ASN A 37 7.11 23.36 -24.54
C ASN A 37 8.50 23.88 -24.18
N LEU A 38 9.51 23.03 -24.40
CA LEU A 38 10.92 23.31 -24.11
C LEU A 38 11.49 24.39 -25.06
N GLN A 39 12.13 25.40 -24.49
CA GLN A 39 12.85 26.47 -25.18
C GLN A 39 14.33 26.42 -24.77
N ILE A 40 15.22 26.29 -25.77
CA ILE A 40 16.66 26.20 -25.55
C ILE A 40 17.32 27.34 -26.31
N ALA A 41 18.04 28.21 -25.61
CA ALA A 41 18.81 29.29 -26.20
C ALA A 41 20.09 28.75 -26.88
N ASP A 42 20.48 29.38 -27.98
CA ASP A 42 21.74 29.08 -28.65
C ASP A 42 22.94 29.52 -27.80
N ALA A 43 24.06 28.82 -27.98
CA ALA A 43 25.29 29.05 -27.25
C ALA A 43 26.23 29.94 -28.09
N GLU A 44 26.50 31.16 -27.64
CA GLU A 44 27.42 32.07 -28.34
C GLU A 44 28.79 32.06 -27.66
N LEU A 45 29.86 31.82 -28.41
CA LEU A 45 31.23 31.88 -27.89
C LEU A 45 31.69 33.35 -27.83
N VAL A 46 31.96 33.85 -26.63
CA VAL A 46 32.50 35.20 -26.39
C VAL A 46 33.83 35.05 -25.64
N GLY A 47 34.95 34.97 -26.38
CA GLY A 47 36.28 34.77 -25.80
C GLY A 47 36.44 33.40 -25.13
N GLU A 48 36.78 33.37 -23.84
CA GLU A 48 36.88 32.15 -23.02
C GLU A 48 35.56 31.77 -22.31
N THR A 49 34.49 32.53 -22.55
CA THR A 49 33.15 32.31 -21.97
C THR A 49 32.11 31.94 -23.03
N MET A 50 31.13 31.15 -22.63
CA MET A 50 29.92 30.84 -23.39
C MET A 50 28.77 31.71 -22.88
N ARG A 51 28.11 32.44 -23.78
CA ARG A 51 26.93 33.23 -23.48
C ARG A 51 25.66 32.45 -23.80
N TYR A 52 24.74 32.40 -22.84
CA TYR A 52 23.40 31.84 -22.98
C TYR A 52 22.37 32.94 -22.67
N GLY A 53 21.79 33.54 -23.72
CA GLY A 53 20.93 34.71 -23.55
C GLY A 53 21.67 35.90 -22.95
N GLN A 54 21.44 36.20 -21.67
CA GLN A 54 22.06 37.32 -20.95
C GLN A 54 23.17 36.90 -19.96
N PHE A 55 23.45 35.61 -19.82
CA PHE A 55 24.37 35.08 -18.81
C PHE A 55 25.63 34.48 -19.44
N ASP A 56 26.78 34.75 -18.82
CA ASP A 56 28.10 34.29 -19.27
C ASP A 56 28.62 33.18 -18.34
N TYR A 57 29.06 32.05 -18.92
CA TYR A 57 29.59 30.90 -18.20
C TYR A 57 30.97 30.47 -18.74
N PRO A 58 31.83 29.84 -17.93
CA PRO A 58 33.09 29.28 -18.41
C PRO A 58 32.89 28.21 -19.49
N LYS A 59 33.79 28.14 -20.47
CA LYS A 59 33.72 27.16 -21.58
C LYS A 59 33.68 25.70 -21.11
N SER A 60 34.25 25.38 -19.95
CA SER A 60 34.19 24.04 -19.32
C SER A 60 32.75 23.57 -19.02
N THR A 61 31.80 24.49 -18.92
CA THR A 61 30.39 24.21 -18.60
C THR A 61 29.61 23.59 -19.78
N LEU A 62 30.11 23.74 -21.01
CA LEU A 62 29.40 23.37 -22.24
C LEU A 62 28.94 21.91 -22.26
N THR A 63 29.87 20.98 -21.99
CA THR A 63 29.59 19.55 -22.04
C THR A 63 28.56 19.11 -20.99
N ARG A 64 28.59 19.75 -19.82
CA ARG A 64 27.62 19.50 -18.73
C ARG A 64 26.24 20.06 -19.07
N ARG A 65 26.18 21.23 -19.70
CA ARG A 65 24.93 21.80 -20.23
C ARG A 65 24.31 20.93 -21.32
N ASP A 66 25.11 20.43 -22.26
CA ASP A 66 24.59 19.61 -23.37
C ASP A 66 23.92 18.32 -22.86
N ARG A 67 24.42 17.76 -21.75
CA ARG A 67 23.75 16.67 -21.03
C ARG A 67 22.40 17.07 -20.46
N LEU A 68 22.28 18.24 -19.82
CA LEU A 68 20.99 18.76 -19.33
C LEU A 68 20.00 18.99 -20.47
N VAL A 69 20.46 19.55 -21.59
CA VAL A 69 19.65 19.76 -22.79
C VAL A 69 19.13 18.43 -23.33
N LYS A 70 19.98 17.40 -23.40
CA LYS A 70 19.59 16.06 -23.82
C LYS A 70 18.52 15.48 -22.89
N ARG A 71 18.74 15.52 -21.56
CA ARG A 71 17.76 15.04 -20.56
C ARG A 71 16.43 15.78 -20.66
N ALA A 72 16.46 17.11 -20.82
CA ALA A 72 15.25 17.92 -20.97
C ALA A 72 14.43 17.53 -22.21
N ARG A 73 15.10 17.17 -23.32
CA ARG A 73 14.44 16.71 -24.56
C ARG A 73 13.87 15.30 -24.44
N GLU A 74 14.57 14.39 -23.76
CA GLU A 74 14.18 12.99 -23.63
C GLU A 74 13.09 12.77 -22.57
N GLN A 75 13.21 13.45 -21.41
CA GLN A 75 12.35 13.23 -20.23
C GLN A 75 11.30 14.32 -20.02
N GLY A 76 11.51 15.51 -20.62
CA GLY A 76 10.67 16.69 -20.40
C GLY A 76 11.18 17.62 -19.30
N PHE A 77 10.83 18.91 -19.40
CA PHE A 77 11.35 19.96 -18.52
C PHE A 77 10.93 19.79 -17.05
N ASP A 78 9.65 19.53 -16.78
CA ASP A 78 9.14 19.40 -15.41
C ASP A 78 9.74 18.19 -14.68
N VAL A 79 9.93 17.07 -15.39
CA VAL A 79 10.59 15.86 -14.86
C VAL A 79 12.05 16.15 -14.53
N LEU A 80 12.77 16.86 -15.39
CA LEU A 80 14.16 17.29 -15.12
C LEU A 80 14.23 18.19 -13.88
N VAL A 81 13.36 19.20 -13.78
CA VAL A 81 13.31 20.11 -12.63
C VAL A 81 13.05 19.34 -11.35
N GLU A 82 12.03 18.47 -11.32
CA GLU A 82 11.68 17.68 -10.15
C GLU A 82 12.84 16.77 -9.73
N HIS A 83 13.49 16.12 -10.70
CA HIS A 83 14.64 15.25 -10.45
C HIS A 83 15.80 16.03 -9.82
N CYS A 84 16.23 17.13 -10.43
CA CYS A 84 17.37 17.91 -9.95
C CYS A 84 17.09 18.62 -8.61
N ALA A 85 15.88 19.14 -8.42
CA ALA A 85 15.45 19.75 -7.16
C ALA A 85 15.53 18.72 -6.02
N TYR A 86 15.05 17.51 -6.30
CA TYR A 86 15.06 16.43 -5.35
C TYR A 86 16.47 15.92 -5.03
N THR A 87 17.35 15.79 -6.04
CA THR A 87 18.76 15.41 -5.83
C THR A 87 19.44 16.34 -4.83
N TRP A 88 19.26 17.66 -4.98
CA TRP A 88 19.83 18.64 -4.05
C TRP A 88 19.19 18.60 -2.67
N PHE A 89 17.86 18.49 -2.61
CA PHE A 89 17.15 18.33 -1.34
C PHE A 89 17.69 17.15 -0.53
N ASN A 90 17.82 15.98 -1.16
CA ASN A 90 18.32 14.77 -0.52
C ASN A 90 19.77 14.89 -0.03
N ARG A 91 20.66 15.47 -0.85
CA ARG A 91 22.07 15.68 -0.46
C ARG A 91 22.18 16.58 0.76
N LEU A 92 21.41 17.66 0.80
CA LEU A 92 21.45 18.60 1.91
C LEU A 92 20.83 17.99 3.17
N CYS A 93 19.76 17.21 3.05
CA CYS A 93 19.22 16.45 4.19
C CYS A 93 20.22 15.43 4.73
N ALA A 94 20.93 14.73 3.85
CA ALA A 94 21.98 13.79 4.24
C ALA A 94 23.15 14.49 4.95
N ILE A 95 23.64 15.60 4.41
CA ILE A 95 24.70 16.40 5.05
C ILE A 95 24.21 16.94 6.40
N ARG A 96 22.96 17.45 6.51
CA ARG A 96 22.38 17.93 7.77
C ARG A 96 22.33 16.84 8.84
N TYR A 97 21.94 15.63 8.45
CA TYR A 97 21.97 14.49 9.36
C TYR A 97 23.41 14.17 9.80
N MET A 98 24.34 14.11 8.84
CA MET A 98 25.74 13.75 9.12
C MET A 98 26.47 14.77 9.99
N GLU A 99 26.25 16.06 9.80
CA GLU A 99 26.91 17.09 10.62
C GLU A 99 26.46 17.04 12.08
N ILE A 100 25.15 16.88 12.34
CA ILE A 100 24.59 16.79 13.70
C ILE A 100 25.19 15.60 14.47
N HIS A 101 25.51 14.51 13.77
CA HIS A 101 26.10 13.31 14.36
C HIS A 101 27.64 13.30 14.32
N GLY A 102 28.28 14.35 13.78
CA GLY A 102 29.74 14.41 13.66
C GLY A 102 30.32 13.34 12.73
N TYR A 103 29.60 13.02 11.64
CA TYR A 103 30.01 12.00 10.65
C TYR A 103 30.82 12.56 9.49
N LEU A 104 31.02 13.88 9.44
CA LEU A 104 31.91 14.53 8.47
C LEU A 104 33.36 14.44 8.96
N ASP A 105 34.27 13.96 8.11
CA ASP A 105 35.66 13.64 8.50
C ASP A 105 36.48 14.86 8.97
N HIS A 106 36.15 16.05 8.48
CA HIS A 106 36.79 17.30 8.89
C HIS A 106 36.30 17.81 10.26
N GLY A 107 35.19 17.29 10.79
CA GLY A 107 34.72 17.57 12.16
C GLY A 107 33.97 18.88 12.38
N PHE A 108 33.59 19.61 11.33
CA PHE A 108 32.86 20.90 11.42
C PHE A 108 31.48 20.78 10.75
N HIS A 109 30.54 21.66 11.10
CA HIS A 109 29.20 21.71 10.51
C HIS A 109 29.22 22.43 9.15
N MET A 110 28.67 21.76 8.13
CA MET A 110 28.66 22.26 6.76
C MET A 110 27.54 23.27 6.54
N LEU A 111 26.34 23.02 7.08
CA LEU A 111 25.12 23.79 6.82
C LEU A 111 24.73 24.73 7.98
N SER A 112 25.29 24.50 9.16
CA SER A 112 24.95 25.23 10.38
C SER A 112 26.21 25.70 11.13
N HIS A 113 26.02 26.46 12.21
CA HIS A 113 27.09 26.83 13.12
C HIS A 113 26.57 26.68 14.57
N PRO A 114 27.29 25.97 15.46
CA PRO A 114 26.85 25.74 16.85
C PRO A 114 26.61 27.01 17.68
N ASP A 115 27.55 27.96 17.64
CA ASP A 115 27.48 29.19 18.45
C ASP A 115 26.90 30.42 17.72
N ASN A 116 26.73 30.38 16.39
CA ASN A 116 26.20 31.47 15.59
C ASN A 116 24.98 31.00 14.80
N PRO A 117 23.75 31.33 15.25
CA PRO A 117 22.54 30.85 14.61
C PRO A 117 22.47 31.17 13.12
N THR A 118 23.08 32.26 12.65
CA THR A 118 23.06 32.71 11.24
C THR A 118 24.33 32.39 10.45
N GLY A 119 25.35 31.80 11.09
CA GLY A 119 26.65 31.52 10.48
C GLY A 119 26.76 30.10 9.91
N PHE A 120 27.91 29.83 9.28
CA PHE A 120 28.33 28.52 8.77
C PHE A 120 29.71 28.20 9.35
N GLU A 121 29.83 27.14 10.16
CA GLU A 121 31.08 26.83 10.89
C GLU A 121 32.26 26.56 9.94
N VAL A 122 32.01 25.90 8.81
CA VAL A 122 33.02 25.65 7.77
C VAL A 122 33.69 26.92 7.23
N LEU A 123 33.03 28.09 7.29
CA LEU A 123 33.60 29.36 6.84
C LEU A 123 34.57 29.97 7.86
N ASP A 124 34.52 29.54 9.11
CA ASP A 124 35.46 29.94 10.17
C ASP A 124 36.70 29.03 10.17
N HIS A 125 36.56 27.81 9.65
CA HIS A 125 37.60 26.77 9.61
C HIS A 125 38.02 26.36 8.18
N VAL A 126 38.03 27.32 7.24
CA VAL A 126 38.39 27.07 5.83
C VAL A 126 39.74 26.35 5.67
N PRO A 127 40.84 26.69 6.39
CA PRO A 127 42.12 26.01 6.22
C PRO A 127 42.08 24.51 6.57
N GLU A 128 41.38 24.13 7.64
CA GLU A 128 41.24 22.76 8.12
C GLU A 128 40.32 21.95 7.20
N VAL A 129 39.18 22.53 6.81
CA VAL A 129 38.21 21.88 5.91
C VAL A 129 38.80 21.70 4.52
N ALA A 130 39.52 22.70 4.01
CA ALA A 130 40.19 22.60 2.70
C ALA A 130 41.33 21.58 2.71
N GLU A 131 42.09 21.43 3.81
CA GLU A 131 43.10 20.36 3.92
C GLU A 131 42.48 18.97 3.79
N ALA A 132 41.30 18.77 4.39
CA ALA A 132 40.61 17.49 4.38
C ALA A 132 39.92 17.18 3.03
N LEU A 133 39.33 18.19 2.39
CA LEU A 133 38.47 18.00 1.20
C LEU A 133 39.14 18.37 -0.13
N LEU A 134 39.98 19.41 -0.16
CA LEU A 134 40.59 20.00 -1.37
C LEU A 134 42.04 20.45 -1.11
N PRO A 135 42.96 19.55 -0.73
CA PRO A 135 44.33 19.92 -0.37
C PRO A 135 45.06 20.69 -1.49
N GLU A 136 44.74 20.42 -2.75
CA GLU A 136 45.29 21.10 -3.93
C GLU A 136 44.80 22.55 -4.11
N LYS A 137 43.59 22.90 -3.65
CA LYS A 137 43.03 24.27 -3.72
C LYS A 137 43.17 25.04 -2.42
N LYS A 138 43.75 24.46 -1.37
CA LYS A 138 43.88 25.07 -0.05
C LYS A 138 44.47 26.49 -0.09
N ALA A 139 45.59 26.68 -0.79
CA ALA A 139 46.26 27.98 -0.86
C ALA A 139 45.33 29.06 -1.47
N GLN A 140 44.60 28.70 -2.52
CA GLN A 140 43.62 29.57 -3.18
C GLN A 140 42.45 29.90 -2.24
N LEU A 141 41.84 28.91 -1.58
CA LEU A 141 40.71 29.13 -0.68
C LEU A 141 41.07 29.99 0.54
N VAL A 142 42.28 29.82 1.08
CA VAL A 142 42.79 30.66 2.17
C VAL A 142 43.00 32.10 1.70
N GLU A 143 43.56 32.31 0.50
CA GLU A 143 43.72 33.65 -0.09
C GLU A 143 42.36 34.33 -0.34
N MET A 144 41.39 33.58 -0.88
CA MET A 144 40.02 34.04 -1.07
C MET A 144 39.38 34.46 0.27
N LYS A 145 39.61 33.71 1.35
CA LYS A 145 39.09 34.07 2.69
C LYS A 145 39.73 35.37 3.21
N LEU A 146 41.03 35.54 3.01
CA LEU A 146 41.75 36.76 3.41
C LEU A 146 41.29 38.01 2.64
N SER A 147 40.77 37.85 1.42
CA SER A 147 40.19 38.94 0.62
C SER A 147 38.85 39.48 1.17
N GLY A 148 38.15 38.69 1.99
CA GLY A 148 36.99 39.12 2.78
C GLY A 148 35.68 39.36 2.01
N ASN A 149 35.64 39.15 0.68
CA ASN A 149 34.44 39.40 -0.14
C ASN A 149 33.98 38.19 -0.98
N GLN A 150 34.47 36.99 -0.69
CA GLN A 150 34.21 35.78 -1.49
C GLN A 150 33.59 34.62 -0.69
N ASP A 151 32.98 34.87 0.47
CA ASP A 151 32.44 33.82 1.35
C ASP A 151 31.44 32.89 0.65
N GLU A 152 30.53 33.40 -0.19
CA GLU A 152 29.58 32.57 -0.95
C GLU A 152 30.30 31.64 -1.94
N ALA A 153 31.34 32.13 -2.63
CA ALA A 153 32.11 31.34 -3.57
C ALA A 153 32.94 30.25 -2.85
N ILE A 154 33.54 30.60 -1.70
CA ILE A 154 34.27 29.65 -0.84
C ILE A 154 33.30 28.57 -0.34
N TYR A 155 32.15 28.96 0.19
CA TYR A 155 31.14 28.03 0.69
C TYR A 155 30.68 27.04 -0.38
N ARG A 156 30.42 27.54 -1.59
CA ARG A 156 30.02 26.71 -2.73
C ARG A 156 31.09 25.67 -3.08
N GLU A 157 32.36 26.06 -3.17
CA GLU A 157 33.45 25.12 -3.47
C GLU A 157 33.60 24.06 -2.36
N LEU A 158 33.52 24.45 -1.08
CA LEU A 158 33.58 23.51 0.05
C LEU A 158 32.39 22.53 0.04
N LEU A 159 31.18 23.00 -0.27
CA LEU A 159 29.99 22.14 -0.32
C LEU A 159 30.08 21.09 -1.43
N LEU A 160 30.58 21.48 -2.60
CA LEU A 160 30.80 20.57 -3.72
C LEU A 160 31.88 19.56 -3.38
N ALA A 161 32.99 19.99 -2.78
CA ALA A 161 34.04 19.10 -2.34
C ALA A 161 33.57 18.09 -1.28
N GLN A 162 32.72 18.53 -0.36
CA GLN A 162 32.10 17.63 0.62
C GLN A 162 31.23 16.58 -0.08
N CYS A 163 30.46 16.95 -1.11
CA CYS A 163 29.70 15.99 -1.91
C CYS A 163 30.63 15.01 -2.64
N HIS A 164 31.74 15.48 -3.21
CA HIS A 164 32.73 14.62 -3.90
C HIS A 164 33.42 13.64 -2.94
N ALA A 165 33.75 14.07 -1.73
CA ALA A 165 34.30 13.19 -0.70
C ALA A 165 33.30 12.08 -0.33
N LEU A 166 32.01 12.43 -0.17
CA LEU A 166 30.95 11.47 0.16
C LEU A 166 30.59 10.55 -1.01
N HIS A 167 30.83 10.93 -2.26
CA HIS A 167 30.62 10.08 -3.44
C HIS A 167 31.35 8.74 -3.33
N ARG A 168 32.54 8.72 -2.73
CA ARG A 168 33.32 7.48 -2.57
C ARG A 168 32.56 6.42 -1.75
N ALA A 169 31.95 6.84 -0.65
CA ALA A 169 31.23 5.93 0.24
C ALA A 169 29.76 5.73 -0.17
N MET A 170 29.15 6.74 -0.82
CA MET A 170 27.73 6.78 -1.17
C MET A 170 27.51 7.24 -2.62
N PRO A 171 28.03 6.50 -3.61
CA PRO A 171 27.96 6.90 -5.02
C PRO A 171 26.52 6.89 -5.57
N PHE A 172 25.60 6.24 -4.87
CA PHE A 172 24.17 6.22 -5.21
C PHE A 172 23.46 7.53 -4.87
N LEU A 173 23.97 8.35 -3.94
CA LEU A 173 23.33 9.58 -3.45
C LEU A 173 24.09 10.85 -3.88
N PHE A 174 25.41 10.81 -3.78
CA PHE A 174 26.31 11.87 -4.23
C PHE A 174 26.89 11.46 -5.58
N GLU A 175 26.86 12.33 -6.58
CA GLU A 175 27.39 12.05 -7.92
C GLU A 175 28.91 12.29 -7.97
N ALA A 176 29.52 11.79 -9.04
CA ALA A 176 30.95 11.97 -9.31
C ALA A 176 31.27 13.44 -9.64
N VAL A 177 32.56 13.77 -9.58
CA VAL A 177 33.08 15.07 -10.02
C VAL A 177 32.62 15.36 -11.46
N ASP A 178 32.23 16.61 -11.74
CA ASP A 178 31.72 17.09 -13.04
C ASP A 178 30.32 16.63 -13.44
N ASP A 179 29.47 16.31 -12.47
CA ASP A 179 28.05 16.02 -12.73
C ASP A 179 27.28 17.27 -13.21
N GLU A 180 26.34 17.12 -14.13
CA GLU A 180 25.50 18.23 -14.57
C GLU A 180 24.69 18.92 -13.46
N ALA A 181 24.31 18.20 -12.40
CA ALA A 181 23.49 18.69 -11.30
C ALA A 181 24.18 19.81 -10.50
N GLU A 182 25.51 19.88 -10.47
CA GLU A 182 26.22 20.95 -9.76
C GLU A 182 26.04 22.33 -10.40
N LEU A 183 25.73 22.39 -11.70
CA LEU A 183 25.38 23.66 -12.35
C LEU A 183 24.06 24.23 -11.83
N LEU A 184 23.20 23.36 -11.29
CA LEU A 184 21.87 23.69 -10.80
C LEU A 184 21.85 23.99 -9.30
N LEU A 185 23.01 23.93 -8.63
CA LEU A 185 23.15 24.38 -7.25
C LEU A 185 22.91 25.91 -7.20
N PRO A 186 22.01 26.43 -6.34
CA PRO A 186 21.70 27.86 -6.23
C PRO A 186 22.91 28.74 -5.85
N ASP A 187 22.85 30.04 -6.18
CA ASP A 187 23.95 31.01 -5.95
C ASP A 187 23.80 31.83 -4.65
N ASN A 188 22.72 31.64 -3.91
CA ASN A 188 22.36 32.42 -2.72
C ASN A 188 22.30 31.55 -1.46
N LEU A 189 23.23 30.60 -1.31
CA LEU A 189 23.20 29.60 -0.24
C LEU A 189 23.52 30.21 1.12
N THR A 190 24.40 31.22 1.20
CA THR A 190 24.79 31.82 2.49
C THR A 190 23.90 32.98 2.92
N ARG A 191 22.85 33.31 2.15
CA ARG A 191 21.92 34.41 2.47
C ARG A 191 20.85 33.98 3.48
N THR A 192 20.30 34.95 4.21
CA THR A 192 19.25 34.71 5.23
C THR A 192 17.95 34.16 4.65
N ASP A 193 17.68 34.42 3.37
CA ASP A 193 16.54 33.91 2.62
C ASP A 193 16.85 32.63 1.82
N SER A 194 17.97 31.96 2.11
CA SER A 194 18.37 30.76 1.39
C SER A 194 17.53 29.53 1.75
N ILE A 195 17.51 28.57 0.82
CA ILE A 195 16.88 27.26 1.02
C ILE A 195 17.52 26.47 2.17
N LEU A 196 18.79 26.74 2.51
CA LEU A 196 19.50 26.09 3.60
C LEU A 196 18.97 26.53 4.96
N ARG A 197 18.65 27.83 5.11
CA ARG A 197 18.04 28.34 6.34
C ARG A 197 16.71 27.68 6.64
N GLY A 198 15.89 27.47 5.60
CA GLY A 198 14.65 26.72 5.75
C GLY A 198 14.86 25.31 6.35
N LEU A 199 15.90 24.60 5.93
CA LEU A 199 16.23 23.26 6.43
C LEU A 199 16.72 23.27 7.88
N VAL A 200 17.63 24.20 8.21
CA VAL A 200 18.26 24.29 9.53
C VAL A 200 17.31 24.86 10.57
N ASP A 201 16.56 25.91 10.24
CA ASP A 201 15.65 26.61 11.16
C ASP A 201 14.27 25.95 11.25
N GLY A 202 13.83 25.31 10.17
CA GLY A 202 12.50 24.70 10.08
C GLY A 202 12.36 23.40 10.86
N ILE A 203 13.48 22.71 11.15
CA ILE A 203 13.51 21.41 11.81
C ILE A 203 14.53 21.43 12.97
N PRO A 204 14.06 21.39 14.22
CA PRO A 204 14.93 21.33 15.41
C PRO A 204 15.90 20.14 15.40
N GLU A 205 17.08 20.29 15.98
CA GLU A 205 18.11 19.24 16.04
C GLU A 205 17.68 17.95 16.76
N GLU A 206 16.73 18.07 17.70
CA GLU A 206 16.10 16.92 18.37
C GLU A 206 15.32 16.00 17.41
N ASP A 207 14.82 16.55 16.30
CA ASP A 207 14.09 15.78 15.29
C ASP A 207 15.03 15.02 14.35
N TRP A 208 16.31 15.40 14.31
CA TRP A 208 17.32 14.75 13.48
C TRP A 208 18.01 13.56 14.14
N GLN A 209 17.78 13.30 15.44
CA GLN A 209 18.46 12.24 16.20
C GLN A 209 18.17 10.82 15.69
N GLU A 210 17.03 10.63 15.03
CA GLU A 210 16.59 9.34 14.48
C GLU A 210 16.71 9.38 12.96
N VAL A 211 17.34 8.36 12.36
CA VAL A 211 17.57 8.31 10.91
C VAL A 211 16.27 8.28 10.09
N GLU A 212 15.17 7.85 10.72
CA GLU A 212 13.81 7.88 10.17
C GLU A 212 13.37 9.29 9.72
N VAL A 213 13.96 10.37 10.26
CA VAL A 213 13.68 11.76 9.86
C VAL A 213 13.75 11.95 8.33
N ILE A 214 14.68 11.27 7.68
CA ILE A 214 14.91 11.36 6.24
C ILE A 214 13.78 10.71 5.46
N GLY A 215 13.27 9.58 5.95
CA GLY A 215 12.12 8.93 5.36
C GLY A 215 10.84 9.75 5.53
N TRP A 216 10.69 10.48 6.64
CA TRP A 216 9.58 11.43 6.83
C TRP A 216 9.67 12.63 5.91
N LEU A 217 10.86 13.20 5.76
CA LEU A 217 11.13 14.31 4.84
C LEU A 217 10.70 13.93 3.42
N TYR A 218 11.09 12.75 2.95
CA TYR A 218 10.68 12.23 1.65
C TYR A 218 9.16 12.09 1.48
N GLN A 219 8.47 11.50 2.47
CA GLN A 219 7.02 11.32 2.39
C GLN A 219 6.30 12.66 2.26
N PHE A 220 6.64 13.62 3.12
CA PHE A 220 5.99 14.93 3.10
C PHE A 220 6.42 15.77 1.89
N TYR A 221 7.61 15.55 1.34
CA TYR A 221 8.02 16.17 0.08
C TYR A 221 7.08 15.80 -1.08
N ILE A 222 6.63 14.54 -1.16
CA ILE A 222 5.81 14.04 -2.29
C ILE A 222 4.29 14.15 -2.05
N SER A 223 3.84 14.55 -0.85
CA SER A 223 2.43 14.48 -0.47
C SER A 223 1.47 15.24 -1.42
N GLU A 224 1.87 16.41 -1.93
CA GLU A 224 1.05 17.17 -2.89
C GLU A 224 0.87 16.43 -4.23
N LYS A 225 1.91 15.71 -4.69
CA LYS A 225 1.83 14.89 -5.91
C LYS A 225 0.91 13.70 -5.71
N LYS A 226 0.96 13.07 -4.52
CA LYS A 226 0.07 11.98 -4.12
C LYS A 226 -1.41 12.39 -4.20
N ASP A 227 -1.77 13.55 -3.63
CA ASP A 227 -3.15 14.04 -3.65
C ASP A 227 -3.68 14.30 -5.08
N ALA A 228 -2.80 14.65 -6.04
CA ALA A 228 -3.17 14.90 -7.43
C ALA A 228 -3.52 13.61 -8.23
N VAL A 229 -2.97 12.46 -7.84
CA VAL A 229 -3.07 11.19 -8.57
C VAL A 229 -4.08 10.21 -7.95
N ILE A 230 -4.45 10.41 -6.69
CA ILE A 230 -5.46 9.60 -5.99
C ILE A 230 -6.80 9.63 -6.75
N GLY A 231 -7.43 8.45 -6.88
CA GLY A 231 -8.77 8.29 -7.46
C GLY A 231 -8.83 8.16 -8.99
N LYS A 232 -7.67 8.18 -9.67
CA LYS A 232 -7.55 7.98 -11.12
C LYS A 232 -6.83 6.67 -11.44
N VAL A 233 -6.85 6.26 -12.72
CA VAL A 233 -5.94 5.22 -13.21
C VAL A 233 -4.52 5.78 -13.14
N VAL A 234 -3.63 5.07 -12.46
CA VAL A 234 -2.28 5.56 -12.15
C VAL A 234 -1.34 5.19 -13.31
N LYS A 235 -0.61 6.18 -13.83
CA LYS A 235 0.46 5.97 -14.80
C LYS A 235 1.69 5.39 -14.11
N SER A 236 2.56 4.70 -14.84
CA SER A 236 3.76 4.07 -14.27
C SER A 236 4.65 5.05 -13.48
N GLU A 237 4.87 6.26 -14.00
CA GLU A 237 5.62 7.34 -13.35
C GLU A 237 5.03 7.87 -12.03
N ASP A 238 3.74 7.58 -11.78
CA ASP A 238 2.99 8.06 -10.61
C ASP A 238 2.66 6.94 -9.61
N ILE A 239 3.00 5.68 -9.91
CA ILE A 239 2.79 4.54 -9.01
C ILE A 239 3.43 4.80 -7.64
N PRO A 240 4.71 5.23 -7.52
CA PRO A 240 5.32 5.47 -6.22
C PRO A 240 4.56 6.48 -5.37
N ALA A 241 4.12 7.60 -5.98
CA ALA A 241 3.38 8.64 -5.27
C ALA A 241 1.99 8.16 -4.82
N ALA A 242 1.32 7.34 -5.64
CA ALA A 242 -0.03 6.86 -5.33
C ALA A 242 -0.06 5.83 -4.19
N THR A 243 1.00 5.06 -4.00
CA THR A 243 1.02 3.89 -3.11
C THR A 243 1.81 4.07 -1.82
N GLN A 244 2.50 5.20 -1.67
CA GLN A 244 3.37 5.47 -0.53
C GLN A 244 2.62 5.55 0.81
N LEU A 245 2.98 4.66 1.74
CA LEU A 245 2.42 4.57 3.09
C LEU A 245 3.52 4.18 4.09
N PHE A 246 3.73 4.99 5.12
CA PHE A 246 4.69 4.70 6.17
C PHE A 246 4.17 3.63 7.14
N THR A 247 5.06 2.76 7.63
CA THR A 247 4.73 1.74 8.64
C THR A 247 5.24 2.17 10.02
N PRO A 248 4.36 2.39 11.01
CA PRO A 248 4.77 2.66 12.39
C PRO A 248 5.83 1.70 12.91
N ASN A 249 6.82 2.24 13.63
CA ASN A 249 7.97 1.48 14.12
C ASN A 249 7.54 0.23 14.91
N TRP A 250 6.54 0.34 15.79
CA TRP A 250 6.07 -0.83 16.57
C TRP A 250 5.49 -1.96 15.69
N ILE A 251 4.90 -1.65 14.53
CA ILE A 251 4.43 -2.66 13.57
C ILE A 251 5.63 -3.28 12.86
N VAL A 252 6.62 -2.47 12.48
CA VAL A 252 7.88 -2.96 11.91
C VAL A 252 8.59 -3.92 12.88
N GLN A 253 8.73 -3.52 14.15
CA GLN A 253 9.26 -4.35 15.23
C GLN A 253 8.49 -5.67 15.37
N TYR A 254 7.15 -5.61 15.39
CA TYR A 254 6.32 -6.81 15.40
C TYR A 254 6.63 -7.74 14.22
N LEU A 255 6.74 -7.24 12.98
CA LEU A 255 7.02 -8.06 11.81
C LEU A 255 8.42 -8.68 11.85
N VAL A 256 9.45 -7.89 12.14
CA VAL A 256 10.86 -8.34 12.13
C VAL A 256 11.14 -9.30 13.29
N GLN A 257 10.69 -8.98 14.50
CA GLN A 257 10.91 -9.82 15.68
C GLN A 257 10.18 -11.17 15.54
N ASN A 258 9.00 -11.20 14.91
CA ASN A 258 8.25 -12.45 14.68
C ASN A 258 8.65 -13.21 13.41
N SER A 259 9.59 -12.70 12.60
CA SER A 259 10.15 -13.39 11.43
C SER A 259 11.62 -13.73 11.65
N VAL A 260 12.51 -12.73 11.57
CA VAL A 260 13.96 -12.87 11.74
C VAL A 260 14.32 -13.28 13.17
N GLY A 261 13.82 -12.53 14.16
CA GLY A 261 14.05 -12.84 15.58
C GLY A 261 13.48 -14.22 15.96
N ARG A 262 12.31 -14.57 15.41
CA ARG A 262 11.69 -15.89 15.60
C ARG A 262 12.56 -17.02 15.07
N GLN A 263 13.14 -16.89 13.87
CA GLN A 263 14.01 -17.93 13.32
C GLN A 263 15.20 -18.21 14.24
N TRP A 264 15.79 -17.14 14.80
CA TRP A 264 16.88 -17.25 15.78
C TRP A 264 16.42 -17.98 17.05
N LEU A 265 15.31 -17.53 17.66
CA LEU A 265 14.78 -18.13 18.89
C LEU A 265 14.25 -19.56 18.71
N GLN A 266 13.84 -19.95 17.51
CA GLN A 266 13.47 -21.34 17.24
C GLN A 266 14.69 -22.28 17.33
N THR A 267 15.85 -21.80 16.91
CA THR A 267 17.11 -22.56 16.97
C THR A 267 17.77 -22.45 18.34
N TYR A 268 17.68 -21.29 18.98
CA TYR A 268 18.26 -21.00 20.30
C TYR A 268 17.17 -20.48 21.26
N PRO A 269 16.31 -21.35 21.82
CA PRO A 269 15.19 -20.94 22.67
C PRO A 269 15.60 -20.18 23.95
N ASP A 270 16.79 -20.47 24.48
CA ASP A 270 17.34 -19.86 25.68
C ASP A 270 18.12 -18.56 25.42
N SER A 271 18.11 -18.05 24.18
CA SER A 271 18.82 -16.83 23.81
C SER A 271 18.33 -15.61 24.61
N PRO A 272 19.25 -14.79 25.16
CA PRO A 272 18.89 -13.57 25.89
C PRO A 272 18.24 -12.51 24.99
N LEU A 273 18.34 -12.66 23.65
CA LEU A 273 17.73 -11.75 22.68
C LEU A 273 16.23 -11.58 22.89
N LYS A 274 15.55 -12.61 23.40
CA LYS A 274 14.11 -12.56 23.73
C LYS A 274 13.76 -11.37 24.64
N GLY A 275 14.63 -11.01 25.58
CA GLY A 275 14.41 -9.88 26.49
C GLY A 275 14.56 -8.50 25.84
N LYS A 276 15.07 -8.42 24.61
CA LYS A 276 15.18 -7.19 23.81
C LYS A 276 14.08 -7.07 22.74
N MET A 277 13.18 -8.05 22.63
CA MET A 277 12.16 -8.14 21.58
C MET A 277 10.75 -8.03 22.16
N ASP A 278 10.35 -6.82 22.54
CA ASP A 278 9.06 -6.54 23.21
C ASP A 278 7.82 -7.00 22.40
N TYR A 279 7.93 -7.02 21.07
CA TYR A 279 6.84 -7.37 20.15
C TYR A 279 6.91 -8.82 19.68
N TYR A 280 7.89 -9.61 20.14
CA TYR A 280 7.93 -11.05 19.89
C TYR A 280 6.73 -11.75 20.54
N ILE A 281 6.00 -12.54 19.76
CA ILE A 281 4.84 -13.31 20.20
C ILE A 281 5.28 -14.74 20.47
N GLU A 282 5.10 -15.21 21.69
CA GLU A 282 5.33 -16.63 22.00
C GLU A 282 4.33 -17.52 21.26
N PRO A 283 4.77 -18.65 20.68
CA PRO A 283 3.83 -19.62 20.12
C PRO A 283 2.81 -20.08 21.17
N ALA A 284 1.56 -20.29 20.76
CA ALA A 284 0.57 -21.00 21.58
C ALA A 284 1.03 -22.43 21.89
N GLU A 285 0.41 -23.07 22.87
CA GLU A 285 0.67 -24.48 23.17
C GLU A 285 0.35 -25.35 21.95
N GLN A 286 1.37 -26.04 21.44
CA GLN A 286 1.25 -26.91 20.27
C GLN A 286 1.08 -28.38 20.70
N THR A 287 0.40 -29.18 19.88
CA THR A 287 0.32 -30.63 20.11
C THR A 287 1.70 -31.29 20.00
N PRO A 288 1.93 -32.45 20.66
CA PRO A 288 3.22 -33.16 20.58
C PRO A 288 3.64 -33.50 19.14
N GLU A 289 2.67 -33.78 18.27
CA GLU A 289 2.89 -34.07 16.85
C GLU A 289 3.46 -32.84 16.11
N VAL A 290 2.89 -31.66 16.36
CA VAL A 290 3.37 -30.40 15.77
C VAL A 290 4.74 -30.05 16.34
N GLN A 291 4.97 -30.26 17.64
CA GLN A 291 6.29 -30.04 18.25
C GLN A 291 7.37 -30.93 17.59
N ALA A 292 7.06 -32.21 17.34
CA ALA A 292 7.97 -33.11 16.65
C ALA A 292 8.25 -32.67 15.20
N GLN A 293 7.22 -32.21 14.48
CA GLN A 293 7.39 -31.65 13.13
C GLN A 293 8.28 -30.40 13.14
N LEU A 294 8.07 -29.49 14.09
CA LEU A 294 8.88 -28.28 14.25
C LEU A 294 10.33 -28.64 14.61
N ALA A 295 10.56 -29.61 15.50
CA ALA A 295 11.90 -30.06 15.85
C ALA A 295 12.65 -30.70 14.67
N ALA A 296 11.95 -31.42 13.80
CA ALA A 296 12.56 -32.09 12.63
C ALA A 296 13.04 -31.11 11.55
N ILE A 297 12.44 -29.93 11.46
CA ILE A 297 12.74 -28.91 10.43
C ILE A 297 13.59 -27.76 10.96
N THR A 298 13.69 -27.61 12.28
CA THR A 298 14.58 -26.61 12.89
C THR A 298 16.03 -27.08 12.74
N PRO A 299 16.92 -26.27 12.16
CA PRO A 299 18.33 -26.62 12.03
C PRO A 299 19.00 -26.71 13.41
N ALA A 300 20.07 -27.52 13.52
CA ALA A 300 20.82 -27.65 14.77
C ALA A 300 21.67 -26.40 15.11
N SER A 301 22.11 -25.67 14.09
CA SER A 301 22.81 -24.39 14.21
C SER A 301 22.54 -23.54 12.98
N ILE A 302 22.43 -22.24 13.18
CA ILE A 302 22.36 -21.19 12.17
C ILE A 302 23.50 -20.21 12.44
N GLU A 303 24.28 -19.91 11.41
CA GLU A 303 25.29 -18.84 11.45
C GLU A 303 24.64 -17.50 11.06
N PRO A 304 24.96 -16.38 11.75
CA PRO A 304 24.35 -15.09 11.46
C PRO A 304 24.45 -14.67 9.99
N GLU A 305 25.58 -14.92 9.33
CA GLU A 305 25.85 -14.58 7.93
C GLU A 305 24.94 -15.29 6.92
N SER A 306 24.32 -16.41 7.32
CA SER A 306 23.45 -17.21 6.46
C SER A 306 22.01 -16.71 6.38
N ILE A 307 21.61 -15.82 7.31
CA ILE A 307 20.24 -15.30 7.44
C ILE A 307 20.04 -14.19 6.40
N LYS A 308 19.27 -14.46 5.35
CA LYS A 308 18.99 -13.48 4.30
C LYS A 308 17.58 -12.91 4.44
N VAL A 309 17.47 -11.59 4.44
CA VAL A 309 16.20 -10.87 4.60
C VAL A 309 15.99 -9.92 3.42
N LEU A 310 14.81 -10.01 2.80
CA LEU A 310 14.42 -9.14 1.70
C LEU A 310 13.22 -8.27 2.10
N ASP A 311 13.31 -6.97 1.79
CA ASP A 311 12.14 -6.12 1.60
C ASP A 311 11.93 -5.81 0.11
N PRO A 312 10.91 -6.38 -0.55
CA PRO A 312 10.68 -6.25 -1.99
C PRO A 312 10.03 -4.91 -2.37
N ALA A 313 9.68 -4.05 -1.40
CA ALA A 313 9.13 -2.71 -1.60
C ALA A 313 9.62 -1.79 -0.47
N CYS A 314 10.95 -1.62 -0.39
CA CYS A 314 11.62 -1.17 0.82
C CYS A 314 11.39 0.30 1.19
N GLY A 315 10.89 1.12 0.26
CA GLY A 315 10.69 2.54 0.48
C GLY A 315 11.97 3.19 0.99
N SER A 316 11.87 3.99 2.05
CA SER A 316 13.00 4.62 2.72
C SER A 316 13.76 3.71 3.70
N GLY A 317 13.52 2.40 3.69
CA GLY A 317 14.34 1.41 4.40
C GLY A 317 13.97 1.15 5.85
N HIS A 318 12.80 1.60 6.32
CA HIS A 318 12.44 1.50 7.75
C HIS A 318 12.33 0.08 8.28
N ILE A 319 11.84 -0.86 7.47
CA ILE A 319 11.84 -2.28 7.83
C ILE A 319 13.29 -2.78 7.93
N LEU A 320 14.15 -2.37 7.00
CA LEU A 320 15.55 -2.80 6.94
C LEU A 320 16.38 -2.26 8.11
N ILE A 321 16.07 -1.07 8.63
CA ILE A 321 16.69 -0.52 9.84
C ILE A 321 16.42 -1.44 11.05
N GLU A 322 15.18 -1.89 11.24
CA GLU A 322 14.86 -2.80 12.33
C GLU A 322 15.47 -4.19 12.11
N VAL A 323 15.53 -4.67 10.86
CA VAL A 323 16.27 -5.89 10.50
C VAL A 323 17.74 -5.77 10.89
N TYR A 324 18.37 -4.62 10.61
CA TYR A 324 19.75 -4.34 11.02
C TYR A 324 19.92 -4.42 12.54
N ASN A 325 19.01 -3.81 13.31
CA ASN A 325 19.05 -3.84 14.78
C ASN A 325 18.94 -5.26 15.35
N VAL A 326 18.01 -6.08 14.83
CA VAL A 326 17.84 -7.47 15.28
C VAL A 326 19.06 -8.30 14.90
N LEU A 327 19.57 -8.18 13.67
CA LEU A 327 20.77 -8.91 13.23
C LEU A 327 22.00 -8.50 14.03
N LYS A 328 22.20 -7.21 14.31
CA LYS A 328 23.31 -6.74 15.14
C LYS A 328 23.34 -7.44 16.49
N ASN A 329 22.19 -7.50 17.18
CA ASN A 329 22.10 -8.20 18.45
C ASN A 329 22.41 -9.72 18.31
N ILE A 330 22.00 -10.35 17.20
CA ILE A 330 22.32 -11.75 16.90
C ILE A 330 23.83 -11.96 16.71
N TYR A 331 24.50 -11.09 15.94
CA TYR A 331 25.95 -11.16 15.74
C TYR A 331 26.75 -10.89 17.03
N GLU A 332 26.31 -9.93 17.84
CA GLU A 332 26.90 -9.64 19.15
C GLU A 332 26.80 -10.84 20.09
N GLU A 333 25.65 -11.51 20.14
CA GLU A 333 25.44 -12.72 20.94
C GLU A 333 26.39 -13.86 20.50
N ARG A 334 26.70 -13.93 19.19
CA ARG A 334 27.65 -14.89 18.63
C ARG A 334 29.12 -14.53 18.85
N GLY A 335 29.41 -13.38 19.46
CA GLY A 335 30.77 -12.96 19.80
C GLY A 335 31.54 -12.32 18.66
N TYR A 336 30.86 -11.85 17.61
CA TYR A 336 31.50 -11.09 16.55
C TYR A 336 32.00 -9.74 17.08
N ARG A 337 33.07 -9.23 16.48
CA ARG A 337 33.62 -7.92 16.86
C ARG A 337 32.66 -6.83 16.40
N ALA A 338 32.22 -5.96 17.31
CA ALA A 338 31.27 -4.88 17.04
C ALA A 338 31.59 -4.05 15.77
N ARG A 339 32.88 -3.83 15.46
CA ARG A 339 33.32 -3.11 14.26
C ARG A 339 33.19 -3.86 12.93
N ASP A 340 33.08 -5.19 12.94
CA ASP A 340 33.01 -6.03 11.74
C ASP A 340 31.54 -6.37 11.40
N ILE A 341 30.67 -6.35 12.42
CA ILE A 341 29.22 -6.62 12.31
C ILE A 341 28.54 -5.75 11.23
N PRO A 342 28.74 -4.42 11.17
CA PRO A 342 28.02 -3.58 10.21
C PRO A 342 28.25 -3.99 8.76
N GLN A 343 29.51 -4.26 8.40
CA GLN A 343 29.86 -4.68 7.04
C GLN A 343 29.24 -6.05 6.70
N LEU A 344 29.33 -7.01 7.63
CA LEU A 344 28.78 -8.36 7.42
C LEU A 344 27.26 -8.32 7.21
N ILE A 345 26.54 -7.50 7.98
CA ILE A 345 25.09 -7.33 7.85
C ILE A 345 24.72 -6.74 6.48
N LEU A 346 25.40 -5.68 6.06
CA LEU A 346 25.10 -4.98 4.82
C LEU A 346 25.38 -5.84 3.56
N GLU A 347 26.45 -6.65 3.60
CA GLU A 347 26.87 -7.46 2.45
C GLU A 347 26.15 -8.81 2.36
N ASN A 348 25.87 -9.47 3.50
CA ASN A 348 25.39 -10.86 3.51
C ASN A 348 23.90 -11.00 3.84
N ASN A 349 23.33 -10.09 4.64
CA ASN A 349 22.03 -10.31 5.27
C ASN A 349 20.90 -9.48 4.66
N ILE A 350 21.12 -8.19 4.39
CA ILE A 350 20.06 -7.23 4.06
C ILE A 350 19.95 -7.01 2.55
N PHE A 351 18.74 -7.18 2.02
CA PHE A 351 18.41 -6.97 0.62
C PHE A 351 17.14 -6.12 0.51
N GLY A 352 17.11 -5.20 -0.45
CA GLY A 352 15.98 -4.29 -0.64
C GLY A 352 15.74 -3.96 -2.10
N LEU A 353 14.47 -3.92 -2.50
CA LEU A 353 14.05 -3.49 -3.83
C LEU A 353 13.00 -2.39 -3.71
N ASP A 354 13.09 -1.38 -4.57
CA ASP A 354 12.03 -0.41 -4.78
C ASP A 354 11.92 -0.03 -6.27
N ILE A 355 10.79 0.53 -6.68
CA ILE A 355 10.62 1.08 -8.03
C ILE A 355 11.07 2.54 -8.09
N ASP A 356 11.06 3.26 -6.98
CA ASP A 356 11.52 4.64 -6.91
C ASP A 356 13.01 4.68 -6.58
N ASP A 357 13.80 5.23 -7.52
CA ASP A 357 15.24 5.43 -7.37
C ASP A 357 15.57 6.20 -6.08
N ARG A 358 14.71 7.16 -5.75
CA ARG A 358 14.88 8.05 -4.62
C ARG A 358 14.67 7.34 -3.30
N ALA A 359 13.67 6.45 -3.23
CA ALA A 359 13.40 5.68 -2.04
C ALA A 359 14.56 4.72 -1.74
N ALA A 360 15.02 4.00 -2.77
CA ALA A 360 16.17 3.09 -2.66
C ALA A 360 17.46 3.82 -2.21
N GLN A 361 17.73 5.02 -2.76
CA GLN A 361 18.85 5.86 -2.30
C GLN A 361 18.75 6.20 -0.81
N LEU A 362 17.57 6.62 -0.34
CA LEU A 362 17.37 6.97 1.07
C LEU A 362 17.48 5.75 1.99
N SER A 363 16.99 4.60 1.56
CA SER A 363 17.15 3.32 2.26
C SER A 363 18.63 2.94 2.40
N GLY A 364 19.40 3.05 1.31
CA GLY A 364 20.85 2.83 1.34
C GLY A 364 21.59 3.81 2.25
N PHE A 365 21.20 5.09 2.23
CA PHE A 365 21.74 6.10 3.13
C PHE A 365 21.46 5.76 4.61
N ALA A 366 20.20 5.44 4.93
CA ALA A 366 19.80 5.16 6.31
C ALA A 366 20.56 3.95 6.89
N LEU A 367 20.71 2.88 6.10
CA LEU A 367 21.49 1.70 6.49
C LEU A 367 22.98 2.01 6.69
N LEU A 368 23.58 2.86 5.84
CA LEU A 368 24.96 3.29 6.04
C LEU A 368 25.12 4.18 7.27
N MET A 369 24.12 4.99 7.62
CA MET A 369 24.16 5.79 8.85
C MET A 369 24.08 4.91 10.10
N MET A 370 23.23 3.89 10.10
CA MET A 370 23.20 2.87 11.15
C MET A 370 24.56 2.18 11.27
N ALA A 371 25.15 1.78 10.14
CA ALA A 371 26.47 1.18 10.13
C ALA A 371 27.59 2.13 10.59
N ARG A 372 27.49 3.43 10.28
CA ARG A 372 28.46 4.47 10.67
C ARG A 372 28.42 4.80 12.16
N GLN A 373 27.24 4.65 12.78
CA GLN A 373 27.07 4.77 14.22
C GLN A 373 27.87 3.69 14.96
N ASP A 374 27.95 2.49 14.38
CA ASP A 374 28.62 1.34 14.98
C ASP A 374 30.09 1.17 14.57
N ASP A 375 30.45 1.51 13.32
CA ASP A 375 31.84 1.55 12.85
C ASP A 375 32.19 2.90 12.23
N ARG A 376 33.07 3.65 12.91
CA ARG A 376 33.55 4.94 12.42
C ARG A 376 34.30 4.88 11.09
N ARG A 377 34.85 3.72 10.74
CA ARG A 377 35.66 3.54 9.52
C ARG A 377 34.85 3.00 8.35
N ILE A 378 33.53 2.82 8.48
CA ILE A 378 32.71 2.18 7.45
C ILE A 378 32.83 2.87 6.07
N PHE A 379 32.96 4.19 6.01
CA PHE A 379 33.13 4.95 4.76
C PHE A 379 34.48 4.73 4.07
N THR A 380 35.47 4.22 4.82
CA THR A 380 36.79 3.85 4.27
C THR A 380 36.82 2.40 3.80
N ARG A 381 35.79 1.61 4.13
CA ARG A 381 35.63 0.23 3.66
C ARG A 381 34.83 0.27 2.36
N ASP A 382 35.22 -0.56 1.39
CA ASP A 382 34.49 -0.70 0.12
C ASP A 382 33.24 -1.58 0.31
N VAL A 383 32.28 -1.10 1.11
CA VAL A 383 31.05 -1.83 1.47
C VAL A 383 30.08 -1.83 0.29
N ARG A 384 29.51 -3.01 0.01
CA ARG A 384 28.50 -3.17 -1.03
C ARG A 384 27.11 -3.32 -0.43
N LEU A 385 26.20 -2.43 -0.83
CA LEU A 385 24.79 -2.51 -0.44
C LEU A 385 24.00 -3.34 -1.46
N ASN A 386 23.08 -4.18 -0.96
CA ASN A 386 22.12 -4.89 -1.80
C ASN A 386 20.75 -4.20 -1.83
N ILE A 387 20.75 -2.86 -1.83
CA ILE A 387 19.55 -2.03 -1.97
C ILE A 387 19.52 -1.48 -3.38
N VAL A 388 18.56 -1.93 -4.18
CA VAL A 388 18.51 -1.65 -5.62
C VAL A 388 17.17 -1.05 -6.00
N SER A 389 17.21 0.02 -6.79
CA SER A 389 16.03 0.48 -7.51
C SER A 389 15.92 -0.23 -8.85
N LEU A 390 14.74 -0.77 -9.14
CA LEU A 390 14.47 -1.50 -10.38
C LEU A 390 14.60 -0.59 -11.60
N GLN A 391 15.45 -1.00 -12.55
CA GLN A 391 15.72 -0.27 -13.79
C GLN A 391 15.04 -0.90 -15.01
N GLU A 392 14.62 -0.07 -15.95
CA GLU A 392 14.04 -0.47 -17.23
C GLU A 392 15.07 -0.62 -18.33
N SER A 393 15.00 -1.71 -19.09
CA SER A 393 16.04 -2.05 -20.08
C SER A 393 15.91 -1.35 -21.43
N LEU A 394 14.79 -0.68 -21.71
CA LEU A 394 14.44 -0.15 -23.04
C LEU A 394 15.43 0.91 -23.57
N HIS A 395 16.16 1.58 -22.68
CA HIS A 395 17.04 2.69 -23.03
C HIS A 395 18.48 2.26 -23.36
N LEU A 396 18.81 0.97 -23.23
CA LEU A 396 20.15 0.47 -23.46
C LEU A 396 20.39 0.11 -24.93
N ASP A 397 21.51 0.60 -25.47
CA ASP A 397 22.09 0.05 -26.70
C ASP A 397 22.89 -1.22 -26.35
N ILE A 398 22.16 -2.34 -26.21
CA ILE A 398 22.70 -3.62 -25.75
C ILE A 398 23.84 -4.10 -26.67
N ALA A 399 23.68 -3.93 -27.98
CA ALA A 399 24.66 -4.36 -28.97
C ALA A 399 25.99 -3.63 -28.77
N LYS A 400 25.93 -2.31 -28.65
CA LYS A 400 27.12 -1.48 -28.41
C LYS A 400 27.75 -1.78 -27.05
N LEU A 401 26.96 -1.85 -25.98
CA LEU A 401 27.47 -2.11 -24.63
C LEU A 401 28.09 -3.50 -24.52
N TRP A 402 27.52 -4.52 -25.15
CA TRP A 402 28.09 -5.87 -25.16
C TRP A 402 29.43 -5.93 -25.90
N GLN A 403 29.54 -5.26 -27.06
CA GLN A 403 30.81 -5.13 -27.77
C GLN A 403 31.88 -4.42 -26.92
N GLN A 404 31.50 -3.34 -26.23
CA GLN A 404 32.39 -2.58 -25.35
C GLN A 404 32.81 -3.38 -24.11
N LEU A 405 31.96 -4.26 -23.58
CA LEU A 405 32.27 -5.12 -22.45
C LEU A 405 33.39 -6.12 -22.81
N ASN A 406 33.40 -6.61 -24.06
CA ASN A 406 34.38 -7.56 -24.58
C ASN A 406 34.61 -8.73 -23.59
N PHE A 407 33.50 -9.33 -23.14
CA PHE A 407 33.44 -10.20 -21.95
C PHE A 407 34.32 -11.45 -22.06
N HIS A 408 34.51 -11.99 -23.26
CA HIS A 408 35.36 -13.14 -23.54
C HIS A 408 36.66 -12.65 -24.21
N GLN A 409 37.71 -12.36 -23.43
CA GLN A 409 39.01 -11.96 -23.98
C GLN A 409 39.72 -13.12 -24.69
N GLN A 410 39.86 -13.06 -26.03
CA GLN A 410 40.95 -13.60 -26.90
C GLN A 410 40.50 -13.48 -28.38
N ASN A 411 41.20 -12.98 -29.41
CA ASN A 411 42.62 -12.86 -29.74
C ASN A 411 42.79 -11.68 -30.72
N GLN A 412 43.58 -10.65 -30.40
CA GLN A 412 44.37 -9.90 -31.40
C GLN A 412 45.38 -8.95 -30.72
N THR A 413 46.19 -9.50 -29.82
CA THR A 413 47.56 -8.97 -29.69
C THR A 413 48.32 -9.33 -30.98
N GLY A 414 48.32 -8.43 -31.96
CA GLY A 414 49.34 -8.46 -33.02
C GLY A 414 48.93 -8.40 -34.49
N SER A 415 47.90 -7.63 -34.89
CA SER A 415 47.87 -7.17 -36.29
C SER A 415 47.39 -5.74 -36.42
N MET A 416 48.31 -4.85 -36.81
CA MET A 416 47.99 -3.51 -37.33
C MET A 416 47.26 -3.66 -38.66
N GLY A 417 45.95 -3.84 -38.64
CA GLY A 417 45.19 -3.93 -39.88
C GLY A 417 43.73 -4.26 -39.72
N ASP A 418 42.95 -3.36 -39.11
CA ASP A 418 41.63 -3.00 -39.66
C ASP A 418 41.06 -1.79 -38.92
N MET A 419 41.29 -0.58 -39.46
CA MET A 419 40.68 0.67 -38.99
C MET A 419 39.41 1.06 -39.79
N PHE A 420 38.92 0.22 -40.72
CA PHE A 420 37.83 0.60 -41.63
C PHE A 420 36.89 -0.55 -42.04
N ALA A 421 36.45 -1.38 -41.09
CA ALA A 421 35.38 -2.36 -41.35
C ALA A 421 34.03 -1.89 -40.74
N GLU A 422 33.24 -1.17 -41.53
CA GLU A 422 31.87 -0.70 -41.24
C GLU A 422 30.81 -1.82 -41.14
N ASN A 423 31.19 -3.10 -41.03
CA ASN A 423 30.26 -4.21 -40.84
C ASN A 423 30.96 -5.37 -40.11
N THR A 424 30.93 -5.36 -38.78
CA THR A 424 31.32 -6.52 -37.96
C THR A 424 30.08 -7.06 -37.24
N ALA A 425 29.68 -8.28 -37.62
CA ALA A 425 28.67 -9.05 -36.91
C ALA A 425 29.00 -9.07 -35.40
N LEU A 426 27.99 -8.93 -34.54
CA LEU A 426 28.13 -9.06 -33.09
C LEU A 426 28.78 -10.41 -32.75
N ALA A 427 30.06 -10.39 -32.36
CA ALA A 427 30.78 -11.59 -31.95
C ALA A 427 30.17 -12.17 -30.66
N HIS A 428 30.14 -13.50 -30.55
CA HIS A 428 29.70 -14.25 -29.35
C HIS A 428 28.24 -14.06 -28.90
N THR A 429 27.32 -13.82 -29.83
CA THR A 429 25.87 -13.83 -29.57
C THR A 429 25.30 -15.21 -29.19
N ASP A 430 26.08 -16.28 -29.39
CA ASP A 430 25.75 -17.65 -28.95
C ASP A 430 26.28 -17.99 -27.54
N SER A 431 26.94 -17.05 -26.84
CA SER A 431 27.44 -17.30 -25.48
C SER A 431 26.31 -17.43 -24.44
N ALA A 432 26.52 -18.28 -23.43
CA ALA A 432 25.53 -18.52 -22.37
C ALA A 432 25.23 -17.22 -21.60
N GLU A 433 26.24 -16.38 -21.37
CA GLU A 433 26.11 -15.11 -20.65
C GLU A 433 25.33 -14.08 -21.48
N TYR A 434 25.53 -14.02 -22.79
CA TYR A 434 24.72 -13.17 -23.66
C TYR A 434 23.26 -13.61 -23.68
N GLN A 435 22.98 -14.92 -23.75
CA GLN A 435 21.62 -15.43 -23.67
C GLN A 435 20.98 -15.17 -22.30
N LEU A 436 21.74 -15.29 -21.21
CA LEU A 436 21.28 -14.92 -19.86
C LEU A 436 20.98 -13.42 -19.78
N LEU A 437 21.86 -12.56 -20.29
CA LEU A 437 21.67 -11.12 -20.34
C LEU A 437 20.42 -10.74 -21.13
N MET A 438 20.25 -11.28 -22.34
CA MET A 438 19.10 -10.97 -23.19
C MET A 438 17.78 -11.43 -22.57
N ARG A 439 17.75 -12.63 -21.95
CA ARG A 439 16.58 -13.10 -21.19
C ARG A 439 16.29 -12.19 -20.01
N THR A 440 17.32 -11.78 -19.27
CA THR A 440 17.22 -10.91 -18.10
C THR A 440 16.67 -9.54 -18.49
N LEU A 441 17.27 -8.87 -19.47
CA LEU A 441 16.83 -7.56 -19.94
C LEU A 441 15.39 -7.61 -20.46
N LYS A 442 15.01 -8.67 -21.19
CA LYS A 442 13.62 -8.85 -21.66
C LYS A 442 12.60 -8.91 -20.52
N ARG A 443 12.96 -9.39 -19.33
CA ARG A 443 12.07 -9.40 -18.15
C ARG A 443 11.86 -8.00 -17.56
N PHE A 444 12.84 -7.11 -17.73
CA PHE A 444 12.86 -5.78 -17.13
C PHE A 444 12.45 -4.65 -18.08
N VAL A 445 11.79 -4.97 -19.19
CA VAL A 445 11.25 -3.96 -20.12
C VAL A 445 10.28 -3.00 -19.40
N ASN A 446 9.48 -3.52 -18.47
CA ASN A 446 8.45 -2.77 -17.74
C ASN A 446 8.71 -2.76 -16.22
N ALA A 447 9.98 -2.70 -15.82
CA ALA A 447 10.38 -2.84 -14.42
C ALA A 447 9.79 -1.77 -13.49
N LYS A 448 9.61 -0.53 -13.96
CA LYS A 448 8.99 0.54 -13.16
C LYS A 448 7.47 0.36 -13.02
N THR A 449 6.82 -0.40 -13.89
CA THR A 449 5.39 -0.76 -13.78
C THR A 449 5.17 -1.98 -12.87
N LEU A 450 5.93 -3.05 -13.08
CA LEU A 450 5.71 -4.34 -12.43
C LEU A 450 6.42 -4.46 -11.08
N GLY A 451 7.52 -3.75 -10.90
CA GLY A 451 8.33 -3.81 -9.70
C GLY A 451 8.89 -5.21 -9.43
N SER A 452 9.00 -5.56 -8.16
CA SER A 452 9.50 -6.85 -7.69
C SER A 452 8.53 -8.01 -7.87
N LEU A 453 7.38 -7.79 -8.52
CA LEU A 453 6.52 -8.88 -9.00
C LEU A 453 7.11 -9.63 -10.19
N ILE A 454 8.17 -9.09 -10.82
CA ILE A 454 8.90 -9.78 -11.87
C ILE A 454 9.50 -11.07 -11.31
N GLN A 455 9.18 -12.19 -11.96
CA GLN A 455 9.65 -13.50 -11.54
C GLN A 455 10.95 -13.86 -12.27
N VAL A 456 12.00 -14.12 -11.49
CA VAL A 456 13.29 -14.64 -11.96
C VAL A 456 13.45 -16.07 -11.42
N PRO A 457 13.69 -17.07 -12.27
CA PRO A 457 13.88 -18.45 -11.83
C PRO A 457 15.06 -18.59 -10.87
N GLN A 458 14.90 -19.43 -9.85
CA GLN A 458 15.96 -19.68 -8.85
C GLN A 458 17.17 -20.38 -9.48
N GLU A 459 16.94 -21.19 -10.50
CA GLU A 459 17.96 -21.94 -11.22
C GLU A 459 19.01 -21.01 -11.86
N GLU A 460 18.65 -19.76 -12.14
CA GLU A 460 19.55 -18.75 -12.71
C GLU A 460 20.36 -18.01 -11.63
N GLU A 461 20.11 -18.19 -10.33
CA GLU A 461 20.76 -17.43 -9.24
C GLU A 461 22.29 -17.53 -9.28
N ALA A 462 22.82 -18.75 -9.39
CA ALA A 462 24.26 -18.99 -9.37
C ALA A 462 24.96 -18.37 -10.59
N GLU A 463 24.35 -18.48 -11.77
CA GLU A 463 24.85 -17.89 -13.01
C GLU A 463 24.83 -16.36 -12.95
N LEU A 464 23.73 -15.78 -12.46
CA LEU A 464 23.57 -14.34 -12.30
C LEU A 464 24.58 -13.78 -11.27
N LYS A 465 24.80 -14.50 -10.17
CA LYS A 465 25.80 -14.09 -9.16
C LYS A 465 27.21 -14.10 -9.72
N ALA A 466 27.60 -15.18 -10.40
CA ALA A 466 28.92 -15.28 -11.03
C ALA A 466 29.13 -14.18 -12.09
N PHE A 467 28.09 -13.91 -12.89
CA PHE A 467 28.15 -12.84 -13.89
C PHE A 467 28.26 -11.45 -13.23
N LEU A 468 27.51 -11.19 -12.16
CA LEU A 468 27.61 -9.95 -11.40
C LEU A 468 29.00 -9.74 -10.80
N GLU A 469 29.60 -10.77 -10.21
CA GLU A 469 30.96 -10.70 -9.68
C GLU A 469 32.00 -10.40 -10.78
N ALA A 470 31.83 -10.97 -11.97
CA ALA A 470 32.68 -10.66 -13.13
C ALA A 470 32.53 -9.20 -13.58
N LEU A 471 31.30 -8.66 -13.62
CA LEU A 471 31.05 -7.26 -13.96
C LEU A 471 31.70 -6.31 -12.94
N TYR A 472 31.61 -6.60 -11.65
CA TYR A 472 32.29 -5.79 -10.63
C TYR A 472 33.81 -5.80 -10.77
N ARG A 473 34.42 -6.94 -11.11
CA ARG A 473 35.87 -6.99 -11.39
C ARG A 473 36.22 -6.13 -12.59
N MET A 474 35.44 -6.20 -13.67
CA MET A 474 35.65 -5.37 -14.87
C MET A 474 35.45 -3.87 -14.61
N GLU A 475 34.52 -3.49 -13.74
CA GLU A 475 34.34 -2.09 -13.32
C GLU A 475 35.57 -1.52 -12.59
N GLN A 476 36.29 -2.35 -11.84
CA GLN A 476 37.49 -1.93 -11.10
C GLN A 476 38.75 -2.00 -11.96
N GLU A 477 38.96 -3.10 -12.67
CA GLU A 477 40.22 -3.46 -13.33
C GLU A 477 40.22 -3.27 -14.85
N GLY A 478 39.04 -3.12 -15.48
CA GLY A 478 38.89 -3.05 -16.93
C GLY A 478 39.40 -1.76 -17.57
N ASP A 479 39.44 -1.74 -18.91
CA ASP A 479 39.71 -0.51 -19.66
C ASP A 479 38.54 0.49 -19.58
N PHE A 480 38.72 1.71 -20.09
CA PHE A 480 37.69 2.75 -20.00
C PHE A 480 36.34 2.35 -20.62
N GLN A 481 36.35 1.58 -21.71
CA GLN A 481 35.12 1.14 -22.39
C GLN A 481 34.45 -0.01 -21.62
N GLN A 482 35.25 -0.96 -21.14
CA GLN A 482 34.79 -2.07 -20.31
C GLN A 482 34.18 -1.58 -19.00
N LYS A 483 34.81 -0.60 -18.34
CA LYS A 483 34.29 0.01 -17.11
C LYS A 483 32.93 0.66 -17.32
N ALA A 484 32.78 1.44 -18.39
CA ALA A 484 31.52 2.08 -18.73
C ALA A 484 30.42 1.05 -19.04
N ALA A 485 30.74 -0.01 -19.79
CA ALA A 485 29.80 -1.08 -20.12
C ALA A 485 29.40 -1.91 -18.89
N ALA A 486 30.37 -2.30 -18.06
CA ALA A 486 30.11 -3.07 -16.84
C ALA A 486 29.21 -2.28 -15.88
N LYS A 487 29.52 -1.01 -15.64
CA LYS A 487 28.70 -0.10 -14.81
C LYS A 487 27.27 0.03 -15.33
N ALA A 488 27.06 0.01 -16.65
CA ALA A 488 25.73 0.05 -17.24
C ALA A 488 24.93 -1.26 -17.03
N PHE A 489 25.59 -2.43 -17.04
CA PHE A 489 24.91 -3.72 -16.88
C PHE A 489 24.67 -4.14 -15.42
N ILE A 490 25.52 -3.71 -14.48
CA ILE A 490 25.45 -4.09 -13.05
C ILE A 490 24.03 -3.96 -12.47
N PRO A 491 23.30 -2.84 -12.62
CA PRO A 491 21.97 -2.70 -12.02
C PRO A 491 20.98 -3.79 -12.45
N TYR A 492 21.00 -4.16 -13.74
CA TYR A 492 20.08 -5.14 -14.33
C TYR A 492 20.39 -6.57 -13.89
N ILE A 493 21.67 -6.91 -13.78
CA ILE A 493 22.08 -8.24 -13.30
C ILE A 493 21.91 -8.34 -11.79
N GLN A 494 22.20 -7.28 -11.04
CA GLN A 494 22.02 -7.26 -9.59
C GLN A 494 20.55 -7.39 -9.19
N GLN A 495 19.64 -6.62 -9.80
CA GLN A 495 18.21 -6.76 -9.51
C GLN A 495 17.67 -8.14 -9.91
N ALA A 496 18.19 -8.74 -10.98
CA ALA A 496 17.84 -10.11 -11.38
C ALA A 496 18.30 -11.13 -10.34
N TRP A 497 19.56 -11.03 -9.89
CA TRP A 497 20.13 -11.90 -8.88
C TRP A 497 19.35 -11.83 -7.55
N ILE A 498 19.00 -10.62 -7.10
CA ILE A 498 18.19 -10.43 -5.89
C ILE A 498 16.82 -11.13 -6.01
N LEU A 499 16.18 -11.09 -7.19
CA LEU A 499 14.90 -11.77 -7.44
C LEU A 499 15.03 -13.29 -7.65
N ALA A 500 16.18 -13.77 -8.12
CA ALA A 500 16.49 -15.20 -8.26
C ALA A 500 16.79 -15.86 -6.90
N GLN A 501 17.39 -15.10 -5.98
CA GLN A 501 17.78 -15.58 -4.65
C GLN A 501 16.58 -15.98 -3.80
N ARG A 502 16.80 -16.87 -2.82
CA ARG A 502 15.81 -17.25 -1.80
C ARG A 502 16.21 -16.80 -0.40
N TYR A 503 15.23 -16.28 0.33
CA TYR A 503 15.41 -15.60 1.62
C TYR A 503 14.85 -16.41 2.78
N ASP A 504 15.39 -16.18 3.97
CA ASP A 504 14.87 -16.74 5.22
C ASP A 504 13.65 -15.96 5.71
N ALA A 505 13.64 -14.64 5.47
CA ALA A 505 12.48 -13.79 5.71
C ALA A 505 12.26 -12.80 4.57
N VAL A 506 10.99 -12.61 4.20
CA VAL A 506 10.55 -11.52 3.33
C VAL A 506 9.61 -10.66 4.16
N VAL A 507 10.03 -9.43 4.44
CA VAL A 507 9.31 -8.50 5.33
C VAL A 507 8.93 -7.26 4.54
N ALA A 508 7.65 -6.91 4.49
CA ALA A 508 7.19 -5.84 3.59
C ALA A 508 5.96 -5.07 4.10
N ASN A 509 5.86 -3.80 3.73
CA ASN A 509 4.57 -3.11 3.61
C ASN A 509 4.32 -2.83 2.11
N PRO A 510 3.74 -3.78 1.37
CA PRO A 510 3.62 -3.65 -0.07
C PRO A 510 2.65 -2.53 -0.48
N PRO A 511 2.74 -2.04 -1.72
CA PRO A 511 1.90 -0.97 -2.23
C PRO A 511 0.41 -1.37 -2.32
N TYR A 512 -0.49 -0.45 -1.95
CA TYR A 512 -1.95 -0.67 -1.94
C TYR A 512 -2.60 -0.04 -3.19
N MET A 513 -3.10 -0.88 -4.10
CA MET A 513 -3.75 -0.41 -5.33
C MET A 513 -4.72 -1.46 -5.88
N GLY A 514 -6.01 -1.26 -5.64
CA GLY A 514 -7.05 -2.13 -6.17
C GLY A 514 -7.14 -2.08 -7.70
N GLY A 515 -7.72 -3.11 -8.31
CA GLY A 515 -7.78 -3.26 -9.77
C GLY A 515 -8.35 -2.08 -10.57
N LYS A 516 -9.08 -1.13 -9.96
CA LYS A 516 -9.50 0.11 -10.65
C LYS A 516 -8.34 1.09 -10.90
N GLY A 517 -7.34 1.13 -10.01
CA GLY A 517 -6.18 2.03 -10.10
C GLY A 517 -5.10 1.52 -11.06
N MET A 518 -5.02 0.20 -11.28
CA MET A 518 -4.01 -0.43 -12.14
C MET A 518 -4.16 -0.01 -13.61
N ASN A 519 -3.04 0.26 -14.29
CA ASN A 519 -2.98 0.47 -15.73
C ASN A 519 -3.26 -0.84 -16.50
N SER A 520 -3.38 -0.77 -17.84
CA SER A 520 -3.73 -1.94 -18.68
C SER A 520 -2.69 -3.05 -18.61
N GLU A 521 -1.41 -2.68 -18.59
CA GLU A 521 -0.27 -3.60 -18.55
C GLU A 521 -0.22 -4.38 -17.23
N LEU A 522 -0.31 -3.68 -16.10
CA LEU A 522 -0.33 -4.30 -14.78
C LEU A 522 -1.56 -5.19 -14.60
N LYS A 523 -2.72 -4.81 -15.16
CA LYS A 523 -3.94 -5.65 -15.15
C LYS A 523 -3.76 -6.96 -15.91
N GLU A 524 -3.15 -6.89 -17.10
CA GLU A 524 -2.90 -8.07 -17.92
C GLU A 524 -1.89 -9.00 -17.24
N PHE A 525 -0.80 -8.42 -16.72
CA PHE A 525 0.21 -9.15 -15.96
C PHE A 525 -0.41 -9.83 -14.72
N ALA A 526 -1.22 -9.11 -13.93
CA ALA A 526 -1.92 -9.62 -12.76
C ALA A 526 -2.83 -10.80 -13.12
N LYS A 527 -3.59 -10.69 -14.21
CA LYS A 527 -4.50 -11.75 -14.67
C LYS A 527 -3.74 -13.02 -15.05
N ASN A 528 -2.59 -12.89 -15.69
CA ASN A 528 -1.84 -14.02 -16.23
C ASN A 528 -0.95 -14.72 -15.19
N ASN A 529 -0.34 -13.96 -14.28
CA ASN A 529 0.66 -14.49 -13.33
C ASN A 529 0.11 -14.67 -11.90
N PHE A 530 -0.94 -13.91 -11.53
CA PHE A 530 -1.49 -13.86 -10.18
C PHE A 530 -3.02 -14.03 -10.18
N PRO A 531 -3.59 -15.07 -10.81
CA PRO A 531 -5.04 -15.19 -11.01
C PRO A 531 -5.86 -15.18 -9.71
N ASP A 532 -5.26 -15.67 -8.62
CA ASP A 532 -5.87 -15.80 -7.29
C ASP A 532 -5.78 -14.51 -6.44
N SER A 533 -4.82 -13.63 -6.76
CA SER A 533 -4.51 -12.43 -5.98
C SER A 533 -4.58 -11.11 -6.76
N LYS A 534 -4.95 -11.14 -8.05
CA LYS A 534 -5.08 -9.99 -8.97
C LYS A 534 -6.01 -8.85 -8.53
N ALA A 535 -6.77 -9.03 -7.45
CA ALA A 535 -7.74 -8.04 -6.99
C ALA A 535 -7.07 -6.75 -6.50
N ASP A 536 -5.87 -6.84 -5.94
CA ASP A 536 -5.09 -5.71 -5.43
C ASP A 536 -3.58 -6.00 -5.50
N LEU A 537 -2.78 -4.94 -5.60
CA LEU A 537 -1.32 -5.03 -5.68
C LEU A 537 -0.71 -5.64 -4.40
N PHE A 538 -1.21 -5.29 -3.20
CA PHE A 538 -0.69 -5.88 -1.96
C PHE A 538 -0.88 -7.40 -1.93
N ALA A 539 -1.96 -7.90 -2.53
CA ALA A 539 -2.30 -9.32 -2.53
C ALA A 539 -1.37 -10.09 -3.50
N MET A 540 -1.00 -9.48 -4.63
CA MET A 540 0.01 -10.05 -5.52
C MET A 540 1.38 -10.12 -4.84
N PHE A 541 1.78 -9.08 -4.10
CA PHE A 541 3.00 -9.08 -3.30
C PHE A 541 2.96 -10.13 -2.17
N MET A 542 1.81 -10.29 -1.50
CA MET A 542 1.59 -11.33 -0.51
C MET A 542 1.88 -12.73 -1.09
N GLN A 543 1.33 -13.04 -2.27
CA GLN A 543 1.54 -14.32 -2.93
C GLN A 543 2.99 -14.47 -3.45
N ASN A 544 3.52 -13.44 -4.11
CA ASN A 544 4.85 -13.46 -4.72
C ASN A 544 5.98 -13.61 -3.69
N ALA A 545 5.84 -13.02 -2.50
CA ALA A 545 6.83 -13.14 -1.44
C ALA A 545 7.12 -14.59 -1.03
N PHE A 546 6.14 -15.51 -1.11
CA PHE A 546 6.39 -16.93 -0.86
C PHE A 546 7.25 -17.61 -1.92
N SER A 547 7.25 -17.10 -3.16
CA SER A 547 8.14 -17.59 -4.21
C SER A 547 9.59 -17.17 -4.01
N LEU A 548 9.81 -16.10 -3.24
CA LEU A 548 11.13 -15.57 -2.88
C LEU A 548 11.69 -16.20 -1.59
N LEU A 549 10.91 -17.01 -0.88
CA LEU A 549 11.32 -17.64 0.37
C LEU A 549 11.98 -19.00 0.15
N LYS A 550 12.98 -19.31 0.98
CA LYS A 550 13.43 -20.68 1.21
C LYS A 550 12.26 -21.51 1.78
N GLU A 551 12.40 -22.83 1.72
CA GLU A 551 11.53 -23.70 2.50
C GLU A 551 11.64 -23.33 3.99
N ASN A 552 10.51 -23.33 4.71
CA ASN A 552 10.43 -22.91 6.12
C ASN A 552 10.69 -21.43 6.43
N GLY A 553 10.99 -20.59 5.44
CA GLY A 553 11.15 -19.15 5.64
C GLY A 553 9.84 -18.44 6.03
N PHE A 554 9.95 -17.19 6.49
CA PHE A 554 8.81 -16.40 6.98
C PHE A 554 8.45 -15.25 6.03
N ASN A 555 7.18 -15.17 5.66
CA ASN A 555 6.60 -14.01 5.01
C ASN A 555 5.91 -13.16 6.09
N ALA A 556 6.32 -11.90 6.24
CA ALA A 556 5.79 -11.00 7.26
C ALA A 556 5.36 -9.68 6.62
N GLN A 557 4.06 -9.38 6.61
CA GLN A 557 3.56 -8.19 5.90
C GLN A 557 2.49 -7.41 6.65
N VAL A 558 2.40 -6.12 6.31
CA VAL A 558 1.22 -5.29 6.57
C VAL A 558 0.36 -5.19 5.32
N ASN A 559 -0.90 -5.59 5.39
CA ASN A 559 -1.81 -5.52 4.25
C ASN A 559 -3.18 -4.97 4.66
N MET A 560 -4.00 -4.59 3.67
CA MET A 560 -5.40 -4.23 3.91
C MET A 560 -6.20 -5.43 4.40
N GLN A 561 -7.02 -5.31 5.45
CA GLN A 561 -7.78 -6.42 6.03
C GLN A 561 -8.83 -7.03 5.09
N SER A 562 -9.12 -6.38 3.96
CA SER A 562 -10.12 -6.81 2.98
C SER A 562 -9.87 -8.22 2.45
N TRP A 563 -8.61 -8.65 2.35
CA TRP A 563 -8.26 -10.02 1.92
C TRP A 563 -8.75 -11.10 2.88
N MET A 564 -8.99 -10.76 4.15
CA MET A 564 -9.49 -11.71 5.15
C MET A 564 -10.96 -12.08 4.92
N PHE A 565 -11.73 -11.26 4.19
CA PHE A 565 -13.20 -11.39 4.13
C PHE A 565 -13.78 -11.38 2.71
N LEU A 566 -13.34 -10.46 1.84
CA LEU A 566 -14.04 -10.25 0.56
C LEU A 566 -13.90 -11.46 -0.37
N SER A 567 -14.96 -11.77 -1.10
CA SER A 567 -15.00 -12.89 -2.06
C SER A 567 -13.97 -12.78 -3.18
N SER A 568 -13.52 -11.57 -3.52
CA SER A 568 -12.45 -11.35 -4.51
C SER A 568 -11.11 -11.97 -4.13
N TYR A 569 -10.92 -12.33 -2.85
CA TYR A 569 -9.69 -12.96 -2.33
C TYR A 569 -9.93 -14.40 -1.83
N GLU A 570 -11.10 -15.00 -2.12
CA GLU A 570 -11.41 -16.37 -1.69
C GLU A 570 -10.40 -17.39 -2.23
N ALA A 571 -10.02 -17.27 -3.50
CA ALA A 571 -8.99 -18.11 -4.11
C ALA A 571 -7.63 -17.99 -3.41
N LEU A 572 -7.20 -16.76 -3.11
CA LEU A 572 -5.97 -16.50 -2.34
C LEU A 572 -6.04 -17.09 -0.92
N ARG A 573 -7.16 -16.92 -0.22
CA ARG A 573 -7.34 -17.51 1.12
C ARG A 573 -7.26 -19.03 1.07
N ASN A 574 -7.95 -19.67 0.12
CA ASN A 574 -7.86 -21.12 -0.04
C ASN A 574 -6.41 -21.56 -0.29
N TRP A 575 -5.70 -20.89 -1.20
CA TRP A 575 -4.30 -21.17 -1.48
C TRP A 575 -3.40 -21.04 -0.24
N LEU A 576 -3.58 -19.98 0.57
CA LEU A 576 -2.83 -19.80 1.82
C LEU A 576 -3.10 -20.93 2.82
N LEU A 577 -4.37 -21.27 3.03
CA LEU A 577 -4.81 -22.30 3.98
C LEU A 577 -4.38 -23.72 3.56
N ASP A 578 -4.20 -23.97 2.27
CA ASP A 578 -3.74 -25.26 1.74
C ASP A 578 -2.21 -25.41 1.74
N ASN A 579 -1.47 -24.31 1.59
CA ASN A 579 -0.04 -24.38 1.26
C ASN A 579 0.89 -23.76 2.30
N LYS A 580 0.38 -22.94 3.22
CA LYS A 580 1.17 -22.14 4.17
C LYS A 580 0.67 -22.34 5.60
N THR A 581 1.38 -21.75 6.58
CA THR A 581 1.00 -21.83 8.00
C THR A 581 1.00 -20.45 8.64
N PHE A 582 -0.17 -20.01 9.11
CA PHE A 582 -0.26 -18.79 9.92
C PHE A 582 0.48 -18.98 11.24
N ILE A 583 1.35 -18.03 11.60
CA ILE A 583 2.10 -18.04 12.85
C ILE A 583 1.49 -17.07 13.85
N THR A 584 1.40 -15.80 13.44
CA THR A 584 0.79 -14.75 14.25
C THR A 584 0.16 -13.67 13.38
N MET A 585 -0.90 -13.04 13.85
CA MET A 585 -1.49 -11.87 13.17
C MET A 585 -2.08 -10.88 14.16
N ALA A 586 -1.67 -9.62 14.04
CA ALA A 586 -2.26 -8.47 14.69
C ALA A 586 -3.25 -7.81 13.73
N HIS A 587 -4.54 -7.99 13.98
CA HIS A 587 -5.62 -7.43 13.18
C HIS A 587 -5.93 -6.00 13.65
N LEU A 588 -5.44 -5.01 12.91
CA LEU A 588 -5.39 -3.62 13.35
C LEU A 588 -6.62 -2.81 12.99
N GLY A 589 -7.36 -3.13 11.93
CA GLY A 589 -8.52 -2.33 11.51
C GLY A 589 -8.15 -0.89 11.13
N ALA A 590 -9.11 0.04 11.28
CA ALA A 590 -8.90 1.46 10.95
C ALA A 590 -7.94 2.15 11.93
N ARG A 591 -7.40 3.31 11.53
CA ARG A 591 -6.60 4.22 12.41
C ARG A 591 -5.37 3.55 13.04
N ALA A 592 -4.84 2.52 12.38
CA ALA A 592 -3.59 1.87 12.76
C ALA A 592 -2.36 2.75 12.49
N PHE A 593 -2.49 3.69 11.54
CA PHE A 593 -1.47 4.67 11.16
C PHE A 593 -1.95 6.05 11.62
N GLY A 594 -1.29 6.65 12.61
CA GLY A 594 -1.70 7.91 13.22
C GLY A 594 -1.72 9.11 12.26
N GLN A 595 -1.06 8.98 11.11
CA GLN A 595 -1.00 10.02 10.09
C GLN A 595 -2.13 10.00 9.07
N ILE A 596 -2.85 8.88 8.96
CA ILE A 596 -3.96 8.74 8.02
C ILE A 596 -5.23 9.16 8.76
N SER A 597 -5.87 10.22 8.30
CA SER A 597 -7.16 10.63 8.83
C SER A 597 -8.26 9.71 8.31
N GLY A 598 -9.19 9.33 9.20
CA GLY A 598 -10.38 8.56 8.86
C GLY A 598 -10.20 7.04 8.89
N GLU A 599 -11.14 6.34 8.23
CA GLU A 599 -11.28 4.87 8.27
C GLU A 599 -11.01 4.21 6.91
N VAL A 600 -10.39 4.96 5.99
CA VAL A 600 -10.16 4.55 4.60
C VAL A 600 -9.18 3.38 4.52
N VAL A 601 -8.16 3.38 5.39
CA VAL A 601 -7.13 2.34 5.44
C VAL A 601 -7.38 1.48 6.68
N GLN A 602 -7.73 0.22 6.44
CA GLN A 602 -7.94 -0.78 7.49
C GLN A 602 -6.96 -1.93 7.27
N THR A 603 -6.08 -2.19 8.23
CA THR A 603 -4.95 -3.11 8.00
C THR A 603 -4.88 -4.26 9.00
N THR A 604 -4.03 -5.22 8.65
CA THR A 604 -3.60 -6.33 9.48
C THR A 604 -2.11 -6.57 9.25
N ALA A 605 -1.37 -6.88 10.31
CA ALA A 605 0.04 -7.24 10.27
C ALA A 605 0.18 -8.71 10.63
N TRP A 606 0.79 -9.52 9.78
CA TRP A 606 0.82 -10.97 9.94
C TRP A 606 2.18 -11.57 9.62
N VAL A 607 2.43 -12.74 10.18
CA VAL A 607 3.57 -13.60 9.85
C VAL A 607 3.06 -15.00 9.49
N ILE A 608 3.45 -15.48 8.31
CA ILE A 608 3.08 -16.78 7.76
C ILE A 608 4.35 -17.52 7.35
N LYS A 609 4.46 -18.80 7.71
CA LYS A 609 5.58 -19.67 7.34
C LYS A 609 5.37 -20.29 5.95
N ASN A 610 6.44 -20.40 5.18
CA ASN A 610 6.48 -21.02 3.85
C ASN A 610 6.52 -22.56 3.92
N GLN A 611 5.58 -23.12 4.68
CA GLN A 611 5.35 -24.55 4.83
C GLN A 611 3.93 -24.73 5.37
N HIS A 612 3.26 -25.83 5.02
CA HIS A 612 1.96 -26.16 5.58
C HIS A 612 2.07 -27.09 6.79
N SER A 613 1.41 -26.73 7.89
CA SER A 613 1.17 -27.57 9.06
C SER A 613 -0.29 -27.42 9.46
N GLU A 614 -1.05 -28.50 9.25
CA GLU A 614 -2.51 -28.49 9.40
C GLU A 614 -2.96 -28.22 10.84
N ARG A 615 -2.22 -28.75 11.82
CA ARG A 615 -2.55 -28.70 13.25
C ARG A 615 -1.83 -27.60 14.03
N TYR A 616 -1.08 -26.74 13.34
CA TYR A 616 -0.39 -25.64 14.01
C TYR A 616 -1.41 -24.67 14.62
N GLN A 617 -1.15 -24.25 15.86
CA GLN A 617 -1.98 -23.33 16.61
C GLN A 617 -1.43 -21.89 16.50
N PRO A 618 -2.00 -21.04 15.63
CA PRO A 618 -1.59 -19.64 15.49
C PRO A 618 -2.05 -18.78 16.67
N VAL A 619 -1.40 -17.61 16.85
CA VAL A 619 -1.82 -16.58 17.80
C VAL A 619 -2.34 -15.35 17.05
N PHE A 620 -3.58 -14.95 17.31
CA PHE A 620 -4.20 -13.77 16.73
C PHE A 620 -4.46 -12.71 17.80
N PHE A 621 -4.32 -11.43 17.43
CA PHE A 621 -4.70 -10.28 18.26
C PHE A 621 -5.76 -9.46 17.54
N ARG A 622 -6.89 -9.19 18.22
CA ARG A 622 -7.93 -8.29 17.71
C ARG A 622 -7.73 -6.88 18.26
N LEU A 623 -7.17 -5.99 17.45
CA LEU A 623 -6.79 -4.62 17.82
C LEU A 623 -7.51 -3.57 16.94
N ILE A 624 -8.80 -3.81 16.68
CA ILE A 624 -9.59 -2.99 15.76
C ILE A 624 -10.04 -1.66 16.39
N ASP A 625 -10.13 -1.60 17.71
CA ASP A 625 -10.60 -0.44 18.48
C ASP A 625 -9.47 0.53 18.85
N GLY A 626 -9.83 1.80 19.08
CA GLY A 626 -8.88 2.83 19.52
C GLY A 626 -8.00 3.42 18.41
N ARG A 627 -7.05 4.27 18.81
CA ARG A 627 -6.00 4.85 17.96
C ARG A 627 -4.71 4.03 18.07
N GLU A 628 -3.73 4.32 17.22
CA GLU A 628 -2.41 3.66 17.19
C GLU A 628 -1.81 3.36 18.58
N GLU A 629 -1.72 4.33 19.48
CA GLU A 629 -1.13 4.13 20.82
C GLU A 629 -1.89 3.10 21.68
N VAL A 630 -3.22 3.05 21.56
CA VAL A 630 -4.03 2.06 22.27
C VAL A 630 -3.75 0.67 21.72
N LYS A 631 -3.67 0.53 20.39
CA LYS A 631 -3.39 -0.74 19.71
C LYS A 631 -2.01 -1.27 20.07
N LYS A 632 -1.00 -0.39 20.08
CA LYS A 632 0.36 -0.69 20.53
C LYS A 632 0.38 -1.17 21.98
N SER A 633 -0.26 -0.42 22.88
CA SER A 633 -0.35 -0.77 24.30
C SER A 633 -1.06 -2.11 24.53
N ASP A 634 -2.18 -2.34 23.86
CA ASP A 634 -2.94 -3.59 23.99
C ASP A 634 -2.18 -4.80 23.43
N LEU A 635 -1.39 -4.64 22.35
CA LEU A 635 -0.50 -5.68 21.86
C LEU A 635 0.60 -6.03 22.87
N LEU A 636 1.25 -5.01 23.47
CA LEU A 636 2.30 -5.19 24.48
C LEU A 636 1.76 -5.83 25.76
N LEU A 637 0.56 -5.41 26.20
CA LEU A 637 -0.15 -5.98 27.34
C LEU A 637 -0.84 -7.32 27.04
N ARG A 638 -0.69 -7.84 25.82
CA ARG A 638 -1.23 -9.14 25.40
C ARG A 638 -2.75 -9.24 25.58
N LYS A 639 -3.50 -8.17 25.29
CA LYS A 639 -4.97 -8.16 25.33
C LYS A 639 -5.57 -8.68 24.03
N ASN A 640 -6.83 -9.14 24.10
CA ASN A 640 -7.61 -9.60 22.94
C ASN A 640 -6.90 -10.70 22.12
N ILE A 641 -6.28 -11.66 22.81
CA ILE A 641 -5.64 -12.83 22.21
C ILE A 641 -6.70 -13.87 21.82
N PHE A 642 -6.49 -14.48 20.65
CA PHE A 642 -7.21 -15.64 20.17
C PHE A 642 -6.22 -16.69 19.66
N ASP A 643 -6.21 -17.84 20.32
CA ASP A 643 -5.26 -18.94 20.09
C ASP A 643 -5.95 -20.31 20.12
N LYS A 644 -7.28 -20.34 19.95
CA LYS A 644 -8.11 -21.56 20.09
C LYS A 644 -8.35 -22.33 18.80
N PHE A 645 -8.32 -21.66 17.65
CA PHE A 645 -8.61 -22.28 16.36
C PHE A 645 -7.36 -22.44 15.51
N THR A 646 -7.28 -23.57 14.85
CA THR A 646 -6.29 -23.84 13.81
C THR A 646 -6.71 -23.16 12.51
N GLN A 647 -5.78 -23.00 11.58
CA GLN A 647 -6.13 -22.47 10.25
C GLN A 647 -7.07 -23.39 9.46
N HIS A 648 -7.05 -24.71 9.72
CA HIS A 648 -7.94 -25.67 9.08
C HIS A 648 -9.41 -25.36 9.40
N ASP A 649 -9.69 -24.86 10.61
CA ASP A 649 -11.05 -24.54 11.05
C ASP A 649 -11.72 -23.51 10.14
N PHE A 650 -10.97 -22.54 9.59
CA PHE A 650 -11.51 -21.52 8.69
C PHE A 650 -12.05 -22.08 7.36
N LYS A 651 -11.61 -23.29 6.95
CA LYS A 651 -12.15 -23.97 5.75
C LYS A 651 -13.61 -24.37 5.92
N ASN A 652 -14.09 -24.49 7.15
CA ASN A 652 -15.49 -24.81 7.45
C ASN A 652 -16.42 -23.61 7.29
N ILE A 653 -15.89 -22.40 7.15
CA ILE A 653 -16.68 -21.18 6.98
C ILE A 653 -16.83 -20.90 5.48
N PRO A 654 -18.05 -20.69 4.94
CA PRO A 654 -18.24 -20.36 3.53
C PRO A 654 -17.44 -19.12 3.11
N GLY A 655 -16.72 -19.21 1.98
CA GLY A 655 -15.79 -18.17 1.53
C GLY A 655 -14.45 -18.15 2.29
N MET A 656 -14.26 -19.04 3.26
CA MET A 656 -13.07 -19.22 4.08
C MET A 656 -12.52 -17.92 4.69
N PRO A 657 -13.35 -17.03 5.28
CA PRO A 657 -12.83 -15.84 5.94
C PRO A 657 -11.93 -16.21 7.12
N ILE A 658 -10.89 -15.40 7.36
CA ILE A 658 -9.96 -15.59 8.49
C ILE A 658 -10.58 -14.98 9.77
N ALA A 659 -11.68 -15.58 10.22
CA ALA A 659 -12.48 -15.14 11.34
C ALA A 659 -12.07 -15.84 12.65
N TYR A 660 -10.84 -15.58 13.11
CA TYR A 660 -10.24 -16.21 14.29
C TYR A 660 -10.99 -15.96 15.62
N TRP A 661 -11.93 -15.01 15.66
CA TRP A 661 -12.75 -14.72 16.83
C TRP A 661 -14.08 -15.49 16.87
N ILE A 662 -14.32 -16.38 15.91
CA ILE A 662 -15.50 -17.25 15.89
C ILE A 662 -15.57 -18.09 17.16
N ASP A 663 -16.77 -18.39 17.65
CA ASP A 663 -17.00 -19.36 18.72
C ASP A 663 -17.27 -20.77 18.16
N LEU A 664 -17.00 -21.79 18.97
CA LEU A 664 -17.16 -23.19 18.56
C LEU A 664 -18.60 -23.53 18.12
N PRO A 665 -19.68 -23.13 18.83
CA PRO A 665 -21.04 -23.32 18.36
C PRO A 665 -21.27 -22.76 16.95
N SER A 666 -20.87 -21.51 16.70
CA SER A 666 -21.04 -20.88 15.38
C SER A 666 -20.27 -21.61 14.27
N LEU A 667 -19.04 -22.06 14.54
CA LEU A 667 -18.25 -22.85 13.60
C LEU A 667 -18.95 -24.18 13.26
N LEU A 668 -19.48 -24.87 14.27
CA LEU A 668 -20.23 -26.11 14.10
C LEU A 668 -21.54 -25.88 13.32
N SER A 669 -22.21 -24.76 13.53
CA SER A 669 -23.41 -24.40 12.78
C SER A 669 -23.16 -24.26 11.28
N PHE A 670 -22.03 -23.68 10.86
CA PHE A 670 -21.64 -23.65 9.44
C PHE A 670 -21.41 -25.03 8.84
N ARG A 671 -21.01 -26.01 9.66
CA ARG A 671 -20.73 -27.39 9.24
C ARG A 671 -22.00 -28.26 9.19
N HIS A 672 -22.91 -28.09 10.14
CA HIS A 672 -24.03 -29.00 10.34
C HIS A 672 -25.35 -28.54 9.74
N HIS A 673 -25.57 -27.23 9.60
CA HIS A 673 -26.81 -26.71 9.03
C HIS A 673 -26.70 -26.42 7.54
N LYS A 674 -27.84 -26.42 6.86
CA LYS A 674 -27.93 -26.03 5.44
C LYS A 674 -27.72 -24.54 5.30
N LYS A 675 -27.40 -24.08 4.09
CA LYS A 675 -27.24 -22.65 3.82
C LYS A 675 -28.60 -21.99 3.56
N LEU A 676 -28.79 -20.76 4.03
CA LEU A 676 -30.00 -19.97 3.79
C LEU A 676 -30.34 -19.86 2.30
N GLY A 677 -29.32 -19.72 1.44
CA GLY A 677 -29.47 -19.63 -0.01
C GLY A 677 -30.01 -20.89 -0.69
N GLU A 678 -29.99 -22.04 -0.02
CA GLU A 678 -30.62 -23.28 -0.51
C GLU A 678 -32.14 -23.26 -0.34
N LYS A 679 -32.65 -22.45 0.60
CA LYS A 679 -34.08 -22.32 0.93
C LYS A 679 -34.70 -21.04 0.38
N ILE A 680 -33.95 -19.95 0.44
CA ILE A 680 -34.39 -18.62 0.06
C ILE A 680 -33.58 -18.13 -1.13
N ALA A 681 -34.28 -17.84 -2.23
CA ALA A 681 -33.69 -17.20 -3.40
C ALA A 681 -33.44 -15.72 -3.11
N LEU A 682 -32.22 -15.39 -2.69
CA LEU A 682 -31.77 -14.04 -2.38
C LEU A 682 -31.31 -13.33 -3.67
N LYS A 683 -31.92 -12.19 -4.02
CA LYS A 683 -31.77 -11.52 -5.32
C LYS A 683 -31.54 -10.02 -5.19
N ALA A 684 -30.76 -9.49 -6.14
CA ALA A 684 -30.58 -8.06 -6.34
C ALA A 684 -31.49 -7.56 -7.47
N GLY A 685 -32.09 -6.39 -7.30
CA GLY A 685 -33.04 -5.84 -8.25
C GLY A 685 -32.41 -4.99 -9.34
N MET A 686 -33.20 -4.07 -9.88
CA MET A 686 -32.75 -3.13 -10.92
C MET A 686 -31.76 -2.07 -10.40
N SER A 687 -31.00 -1.49 -11.32
CA SER A 687 -30.32 -0.20 -11.17
C SER A 687 -30.95 0.76 -12.19
N THR A 688 -31.62 1.81 -11.72
CA THR A 688 -32.37 2.73 -12.60
C THR A 688 -31.44 3.60 -13.47
N GLY A 689 -30.20 3.80 -13.04
CA GLY A 689 -29.23 4.72 -13.65
C GLY A 689 -29.46 6.19 -13.29
N ASP A 690 -30.67 6.55 -12.82
CA ASP A 690 -31.05 7.88 -12.38
C ASP A 690 -32.28 7.80 -11.45
N ASN A 691 -32.05 7.72 -10.14
CA ASN A 691 -33.13 7.61 -9.16
C ASN A 691 -34.02 8.86 -9.16
N ILE A 692 -33.46 10.05 -9.39
CA ILE A 692 -34.21 11.32 -9.43
C ILE A 692 -35.19 11.33 -10.59
N LYS A 693 -34.91 10.62 -11.69
CA LYS A 693 -35.87 10.49 -12.79
C LYS A 693 -36.92 9.42 -12.53
N PHE A 694 -36.52 8.25 -12.01
CA PHE A 694 -37.34 7.05 -12.06
C PHE A 694 -38.00 6.64 -10.75
N GLN A 695 -37.58 7.17 -9.59
CA GLN A 695 -38.14 6.86 -8.28
C GLN A 695 -38.80 8.08 -7.65
N ARG A 696 -39.96 7.88 -7.01
CA ARG A 696 -40.72 8.92 -6.29
C ARG A 696 -41.23 8.34 -4.98
N TYR A 697 -41.56 9.20 -4.03
CA TYR A 697 -42.47 8.81 -2.97
C TYR A 697 -43.89 8.66 -3.55
N TRP A 698 -44.68 7.70 -3.05
CA TRP A 698 -46.01 7.42 -3.60
C TRP A 698 -46.94 8.65 -3.55
N TYR A 699 -46.76 9.52 -2.55
CA TYR A 699 -47.55 10.75 -2.38
C TYR A 699 -47.09 11.91 -3.29
N GLU A 700 -45.97 11.79 -3.99
CA GLU A 700 -45.52 12.78 -4.99
C GLU A 700 -46.19 12.61 -6.35
N VAL A 701 -46.85 11.47 -6.57
CA VAL A 701 -47.37 11.08 -7.89
C VAL A 701 -48.89 10.88 -7.86
N SER A 702 -49.50 10.87 -9.04
CA SER A 702 -50.94 10.64 -9.14
C SER A 702 -51.30 9.23 -8.67
N ILE A 703 -52.15 9.14 -7.65
CA ILE A 703 -52.69 7.87 -7.15
C ILE A 703 -53.41 7.07 -8.25
N LYS A 704 -54.02 7.75 -9.23
CA LYS A 704 -54.69 7.11 -10.38
C LYS A 704 -53.74 6.39 -11.32
N LYS A 705 -52.45 6.77 -11.33
CA LYS A 705 -51.39 6.15 -12.15
C LYS A 705 -50.45 5.27 -11.32
N THR A 706 -50.82 4.96 -10.08
CA THR A 706 -50.00 4.21 -9.12
C THR A 706 -50.69 2.91 -8.75
N LEU A 707 -49.95 1.80 -8.75
CA LEU A 707 -50.45 0.52 -8.26
C LEU A 707 -50.44 0.52 -6.73
N ILE A 708 -51.62 0.56 -6.10
CA ILE A 708 -51.77 0.35 -4.65
C ILE A 708 -52.49 -0.98 -4.45
N THR A 709 -51.83 -1.92 -3.77
CA THR A 709 -52.19 -3.34 -3.76
C THR A 709 -53.27 -3.73 -2.76
N ASN A 710 -53.93 -2.78 -2.08
CA ASN A 710 -54.76 -3.10 -0.91
C ASN A 710 -56.27 -2.85 -1.07
N LYS A 711 -56.85 -3.05 -2.26
CA LYS A 711 -58.32 -3.07 -2.37
C LYS A 711 -58.82 -4.31 -3.10
N GLU A 712 -59.59 -5.11 -2.36
CA GLU A 712 -60.68 -5.97 -2.86
C GLU A 712 -61.79 -5.15 -3.56
N SER A 713 -61.44 -4.13 -4.35
CA SER A 713 -62.41 -3.45 -5.19
C SER A 713 -62.47 -4.19 -6.53
N ASN A 714 -63.66 -4.69 -6.85
CA ASN A 714 -64.12 -5.27 -8.12
C ASN A 714 -63.84 -4.43 -9.40
N THR A 715 -63.00 -3.40 -9.33
CA THR A 715 -62.48 -2.64 -10.45
C THR A 715 -61.26 -3.35 -11.02
N LYS A 716 -61.41 -3.98 -12.19
CA LYS A 716 -60.29 -4.40 -13.04
C LYS A 716 -59.32 -3.22 -13.17
N ILE A 717 -58.17 -3.28 -12.50
CA ILE A 717 -57.10 -2.30 -12.69
C ILE A 717 -56.61 -2.48 -14.13
N ASP A 718 -56.80 -1.45 -14.97
CA ASP A 718 -56.23 -1.44 -16.30
C ASP A 718 -54.72 -1.18 -16.20
N ILE A 719 -53.97 -2.27 -16.18
CA ILE A 719 -52.50 -2.28 -16.11
C ILE A 719 -51.85 -1.45 -17.23
N HIS A 720 -52.55 -1.16 -18.32
CA HIS A 720 -52.03 -0.35 -19.43
C HIS A 720 -51.94 1.15 -19.10
N ASN A 721 -52.60 1.64 -18.04
CA ASN A 721 -52.58 3.05 -17.64
C ASN A 721 -51.85 3.31 -16.31
N ILE A 722 -51.12 2.31 -15.80
CA ILE A 722 -50.32 2.42 -14.58
C ILE A 722 -48.87 2.72 -14.94
N LYS A 723 -48.34 3.78 -14.34
CA LYS A 723 -46.94 4.20 -14.50
C LYS A 723 -46.08 3.83 -13.30
N TRP A 724 -46.60 4.06 -12.10
CA TRP A 724 -45.86 3.95 -10.85
C TRP A 724 -46.19 2.66 -10.11
N PHE A 725 -45.16 1.89 -9.78
CA PHE A 725 -45.30 0.60 -9.09
C PHE A 725 -44.52 0.64 -7.77
N PRO A 726 -45.05 0.06 -6.68
CA PRO A 726 -44.34 -0.04 -5.40
C PRO A 726 -42.96 -0.68 -5.60
N CYS A 727 -41.93 -0.07 -5.03
CA CYS A 727 -40.54 -0.51 -5.19
C CYS A 727 -39.90 -0.70 -3.83
N SER A 728 -39.43 -1.91 -3.54
CA SER A 728 -38.57 -2.14 -2.39
C SER A 728 -37.20 -1.53 -2.69
N SER A 729 -36.93 -0.42 -1.99
CA SER A 729 -35.65 0.29 -2.03
C SER A 729 -35.03 0.28 -0.63
N GLY A 730 -33.77 0.70 -0.54
CA GLY A 730 -33.12 0.92 0.74
C GLY A 730 -33.90 1.94 1.58
N GLY A 731 -33.77 1.84 2.89
CA GLY A 731 -34.42 2.78 3.81
C GLY A 731 -33.89 2.64 5.22
N GLU A 732 -34.51 3.36 6.13
CA GLU A 732 -34.17 3.34 7.56
C GLU A 732 -34.26 1.94 8.16
N TYR A 733 -33.52 1.72 9.25
CA TYR A 733 -33.56 0.48 9.99
C TYR A 733 -34.98 0.23 10.55
N ARG A 734 -35.62 -0.86 10.11
CA ARG A 734 -36.94 -1.29 10.55
C ARG A 734 -37.10 -2.78 10.33
N LYS A 735 -37.52 -3.50 11.38
CA LYS A 735 -37.83 -4.94 11.37
C LYS A 735 -39.27 -5.21 10.92
N TRP A 736 -39.52 -6.43 10.48
CA TRP A 736 -40.84 -7.05 10.31
C TRP A 736 -41.71 -6.51 9.16
N TYR A 737 -41.97 -5.21 9.07
CA TYR A 737 -42.80 -4.61 8.01
C TYR A 737 -42.50 -3.12 7.83
N GLY A 738 -42.83 -2.53 6.68
CA GLY A 738 -42.78 -1.08 6.45
C GLY A 738 -41.72 -0.59 5.45
N ASN A 739 -41.42 0.70 5.47
CA ASN A 739 -40.63 1.42 4.44
C ASN A 739 -41.22 1.30 3.03
N ASN A 740 -42.55 1.17 2.96
CA ASN A 740 -43.31 1.03 1.74
C ASN A 740 -43.67 2.42 1.20
N GLU A 741 -42.67 3.23 0.88
CA GLU A 741 -42.88 4.64 0.49
C GLU A 741 -42.53 4.91 -0.97
N ILE A 742 -41.59 4.13 -1.51
CA ILE A 742 -41.00 4.37 -2.83
C ILE A 742 -41.82 3.66 -3.91
N VAL A 743 -42.09 4.40 -4.99
CA VAL A 743 -42.63 3.88 -6.25
C VAL A 743 -41.65 4.15 -7.38
N VAL A 744 -41.62 3.27 -8.38
CA VAL A 744 -40.74 3.40 -9.55
C VAL A 744 -41.57 3.41 -10.83
N ASN A 745 -41.10 4.14 -11.84
CA ASN A 745 -41.68 4.12 -13.17
C ASN A 745 -41.43 2.74 -13.83
N TRP A 746 -42.44 1.87 -13.78
CA TRP A 746 -42.43 0.56 -14.44
C TRP A 746 -43.46 0.45 -15.57
N GLU A 747 -43.89 1.60 -16.11
CA GLU A 747 -44.81 1.70 -17.24
C GLU A 747 -44.30 0.87 -18.43
N ASN A 748 -45.20 0.16 -19.10
CA ASN A 748 -44.88 -0.67 -20.26
C ASN A 748 -43.71 -1.65 -19.98
N ASN A 749 -43.75 -2.33 -18.83
CA ASN A 749 -42.71 -3.25 -18.37
C ASN A 749 -41.32 -2.59 -18.22
N GLY A 750 -41.32 -1.34 -17.72
CA GLY A 750 -40.11 -0.57 -17.48
C GLY A 750 -39.40 -0.12 -18.77
N TYR A 751 -40.14 0.11 -19.86
CA TYR A 751 -39.56 0.46 -21.17
C TYR A 751 -38.56 1.63 -21.09
N GLU A 752 -38.92 2.71 -20.39
CA GLU A 752 -38.03 3.87 -20.23
C GLU A 752 -36.73 3.50 -19.48
N ILE A 753 -36.83 2.70 -18.42
CA ILE A 753 -35.66 2.25 -17.66
C ILE A 753 -34.80 1.36 -18.55
N ARG A 754 -35.36 0.33 -19.19
CA ARG A 754 -34.60 -0.60 -20.05
C ARG A 754 -33.87 0.09 -21.21
N ASN A 755 -34.41 1.20 -21.70
CA ASN A 755 -33.85 1.97 -22.81
C ASN A 755 -33.08 3.23 -22.36
N PHE A 756 -32.83 3.41 -21.07
CA PHE A 756 -32.10 4.57 -20.58
C PHE A 756 -30.61 4.46 -20.92
N LYS A 757 -30.11 5.38 -21.76
CA LYS A 757 -28.75 5.35 -22.32
C LYS A 757 -27.97 6.63 -22.01
N PHE A 758 -26.65 6.52 -21.96
CA PHE A 758 -25.72 7.64 -22.03
C PHE A 758 -25.69 8.22 -23.46
N GLU A 759 -25.12 9.42 -23.62
CA GLU A 759 -24.92 10.07 -24.93
C GLU A 759 -24.11 9.20 -25.91
N ASN A 760 -23.19 8.39 -25.39
CA ASN A 760 -22.39 7.44 -26.17
C ASN A 760 -23.14 6.15 -26.56
N GLY A 761 -24.45 6.07 -26.32
CA GLY A 761 -25.32 4.94 -26.69
C GLY A 761 -25.28 3.73 -25.74
N LYS A 762 -24.38 3.69 -24.74
CA LYS A 762 -24.36 2.62 -23.74
C LYS A 762 -25.54 2.73 -22.78
N THR A 763 -26.19 1.61 -22.46
CA THR A 763 -27.27 1.57 -21.46
C THR A 763 -26.74 1.98 -20.08
N ARG A 764 -27.41 2.95 -19.46
CA ARG A 764 -27.08 3.52 -18.15
C ARG A 764 -27.76 2.79 -17.00
N SER A 765 -28.88 2.14 -17.27
CA SER A 765 -29.63 1.31 -16.32
C SER A 765 -29.29 -0.18 -16.48
N ALA A 766 -29.74 -1.00 -15.51
CA ALA A 766 -29.68 -2.45 -15.60
C ALA A 766 -30.91 -3.06 -14.90
N VAL A 767 -31.76 -3.77 -15.63
CA VAL A 767 -32.85 -4.56 -15.05
C VAL A 767 -32.36 -5.98 -14.82
N ARG A 768 -32.61 -6.53 -13.62
CA ARG A 768 -32.16 -7.86 -13.20
C ARG A 768 -33.26 -8.54 -12.41
N ASN A 769 -33.32 -9.88 -12.51
CA ASN A 769 -34.22 -10.75 -11.73
C ASN A 769 -35.69 -10.31 -11.81
N ASP A 770 -36.14 -9.81 -12.97
CA ASP A 770 -37.51 -9.31 -13.18
C ASP A 770 -38.56 -10.42 -13.16
N GLU A 771 -38.15 -11.69 -13.29
CA GLU A 771 -38.99 -12.86 -13.05
C GLU A 771 -39.50 -12.96 -11.60
N TYR A 772 -38.84 -12.29 -10.65
CA TYR A 772 -39.25 -12.21 -9.24
C TYR A 772 -40.12 -11.00 -8.93
N TYR A 773 -40.34 -10.10 -9.90
CA TYR A 773 -41.17 -8.93 -9.66
C TYR A 773 -42.60 -9.36 -9.38
N PHE A 774 -43.28 -8.57 -8.55
CA PHE A 774 -44.65 -8.77 -8.08
C PHE A 774 -44.90 -10.00 -7.21
N ARG A 775 -43.90 -10.88 -6.98
CA ARG A 775 -44.00 -12.00 -6.04
C ARG A 775 -44.00 -11.53 -4.59
N GLU A 776 -44.48 -12.37 -3.68
CA GLU A 776 -44.36 -12.18 -2.23
C GLU A 776 -42.93 -12.49 -1.79
N GLY A 777 -42.40 -11.82 -0.77
CA GLY A 777 -41.04 -12.05 -0.31
C GLY A 777 -40.69 -11.34 0.98
N ILE A 778 -39.41 -11.28 1.25
CA ILE A 778 -38.80 -10.45 2.30
C ILE A 778 -37.81 -9.48 1.66
N THR A 779 -37.54 -8.35 2.29
CA THR A 779 -36.61 -7.34 1.78
C THR A 779 -35.70 -6.78 2.87
N TRP A 780 -34.49 -6.39 2.50
CA TRP A 780 -33.52 -5.73 3.38
C TRP A 780 -32.80 -4.60 2.65
N SER A 781 -32.27 -3.66 3.45
CA SER A 781 -31.38 -2.61 2.96
C SER A 781 -29.99 -3.19 2.74
N LYS A 782 -29.43 -3.06 1.53
CA LYS A 782 -28.08 -3.53 1.18
C LYS A 782 -27.01 -2.86 2.05
N ILE A 783 -27.18 -1.58 2.38
CA ILE A 783 -26.26 -0.83 3.23
C ILE A 783 -27.02 -0.42 4.48
N SER A 784 -26.46 -0.70 5.66
CA SER A 784 -27.00 -0.27 6.95
C SER A 784 -25.85 0.12 7.87
N GLN A 785 -26.03 1.22 8.62
CA GLN A 785 -25.09 1.64 9.66
C GLN A 785 -25.33 0.91 11.00
N GLY A 786 -26.44 0.19 11.11
CA GLY A 786 -26.80 -0.61 12.29
C GLY A 786 -26.87 -2.10 11.97
N ASN A 787 -27.55 -2.84 12.85
CA ASN A 787 -27.77 -4.27 12.67
C ASN A 787 -28.47 -4.59 11.35
N PHE A 788 -28.26 -5.80 10.87
CA PHE A 788 -29.03 -6.42 9.82
C PHE A 788 -30.44 -6.75 10.30
N CYS A 789 -31.43 -6.54 9.43
CA CYS A 789 -32.80 -6.96 9.62
C CYS A 789 -33.54 -7.06 8.27
N VAL A 790 -34.67 -7.75 8.28
CA VAL A 790 -35.56 -7.87 7.12
C VAL A 790 -36.97 -7.37 7.42
N ARG A 791 -37.70 -7.07 6.35
CA ARG A 791 -39.12 -6.72 6.37
C ARG A 791 -39.87 -7.67 5.45
N TYR A 792 -41.05 -8.08 5.87
CA TYR A 792 -41.99 -8.79 5.02
C TYR A 792 -42.52 -7.86 3.93
N ARG A 793 -42.61 -8.40 2.71
CA ARG A 793 -42.98 -7.68 1.51
C ARG A 793 -44.13 -8.42 0.81
N PRO A 794 -45.33 -7.81 0.71
CA PRO A 794 -46.46 -8.44 0.05
C PRO A 794 -46.27 -8.47 -1.49
N LYS A 795 -47.20 -9.13 -2.17
CA LYS A 795 -47.24 -9.20 -3.65
C LYS A 795 -47.44 -7.80 -4.27
N GLY A 796 -47.02 -7.66 -5.52
CA GLY A 796 -47.26 -6.46 -6.34
C GLY A 796 -46.17 -5.38 -6.30
N PHE A 797 -45.04 -5.66 -5.66
CA PHE A 797 -43.87 -4.77 -5.66
C PHE A 797 -42.87 -5.14 -6.77
N VAL A 798 -42.03 -4.19 -7.18
CA VAL A 798 -40.71 -4.43 -7.81
C VAL A 798 -39.61 -4.14 -6.78
N PHE A 799 -38.33 -4.26 -7.14
CA PHE A 799 -37.23 -3.98 -6.22
C PHE A 799 -35.95 -3.55 -6.94
N ASP A 800 -35.11 -2.78 -6.26
CA ASP A 800 -33.82 -2.29 -6.77
C ASP A 800 -32.60 -2.98 -6.09
N ASP A 801 -31.37 -2.55 -6.42
CA ASP A 801 -30.16 -3.12 -5.80
C ASP A 801 -29.96 -2.68 -4.33
N THR A 802 -30.60 -1.60 -3.90
CA THR A 802 -30.50 -1.06 -2.53
C THR A 802 -31.49 -1.71 -1.57
N GLY A 803 -32.68 -2.09 -2.05
CA GLY A 803 -33.69 -2.89 -1.36
C GLY A 803 -33.72 -4.32 -1.90
N ARG A 804 -32.74 -5.14 -1.52
CA ARG A 804 -32.63 -6.52 -2.01
C ARG A 804 -33.73 -7.39 -1.42
N CYS A 805 -34.03 -8.50 -2.09
CA CYS A 805 -35.18 -9.34 -1.74
C CYS A 805 -34.86 -10.83 -1.66
N GLY A 806 -35.58 -11.54 -0.81
CA GLY A 806 -35.56 -12.99 -0.65
C GLY A 806 -36.91 -13.58 -1.00
N PHE A 807 -36.91 -14.71 -1.71
CA PHE A 807 -38.13 -15.36 -2.21
C PHE A 807 -38.10 -16.86 -1.91
N SER A 808 -39.25 -17.44 -1.56
CA SER A 808 -39.46 -18.89 -1.55
C SER A 808 -40.83 -19.23 -2.13
N ASN A 809 -40.97 -20.43 -2.68
CA ASN A 809 -42.26 -20.98 -3.08
C ASN A 809 -43.06 -21.52 -1.88
N ASN A 810 -42.40 -21.71 -0.73
CA ASN A 810 -43.02 -22.11 0.52
C ASN A 810 -43.10 -20.91 1.47
N LYS A 811 -44.33 -20.53 1.85
CA LYS A 811 -44.57 -19.40 2.75
C LYS A 811 -43.99 -19.63 4.14
N ASN A 812 -44.00 -20.87 4.64
CA ASN A 812 -43.45 -21.21 5.94
C ASN A 812 -41.93 -21.03 5.96
N GLU A 813 -41.24 -21.44 4.90
CA GLU A 813 -39.79 -21.18 4.76
C GLU A 813 -39.50 -19.68 4.70
N LEU A 814 -40.32 -18.91 3.99
CA LEU A 814 -40.16 -17.46 3.90
C LEU A 814 -40.32 -16.77 5.26
N LEU A 815 -41.35 -17.14 6.03
CA LEU A 815 -41.61 -16.58 7.36
C LEU A 815 -40.55 -17.01 8.36
N TYR A 816 -40.19 -18.29 8.38
CA TYR A 816 -39.11 -18.79 9.24
C TYR A 816 -37.78 -18.06 8.97
N ALA A 817 -37.43 -17.90 7.69
CA ALA A 817 -36.26 -17.14 7.28
C ALA A 817 -36.34 -15.68 7.74
N ALA A 818 -37.53 -15.06 7.71
CA ALA A 818 -37.73 -13.70 8.19
C ALA A 818 -37.46 -13.58 9.70
N GLY A 819 -37.94 -14.56 10.50
CA GLY A 819 -37.65 -14.67 11.93
C GLY A 819 -36.16 -14.76 12.20
N LEU A 820 -35.52 -15.77 11.60
CA LEU A 820 -34.07 -16.00 11.72
C LEU A 820 -33.26 -14.75 11.39
N MET A 821 -33.57 -14.09 10.26
CA MET A 821 -32.86 -12.89 9.79
C MET A 821 -33.05 -11.64 10.65
N CYS A 822 -34.01 -11.63 11.57
CA CYS A 822 -34.22 -10.55 12.54
C CYS A 822 -33.56 -10.82 13.90
N THR A 823 -32.92 -11.99 14.08
CA THR A 823 -32.23 -12.37 15.33
C THR A 823 -30.83 -11.75 15.45
N PRO A 824 -30.30 -11.64 16.69
CA PRO A 824 -28.89 -11.33 16.93
C PRO A 824 -27.94 -12.40 16.36
N VAL A 825 -28.39 -13.65 16.23
CA VAL A 825 -27.58 -14.77 15.73
C VAL A 825 -27.15 -14.56 14.28
N VAL A 826 -28.06 -14.10 13.41
CA VAL A 826 -27.70 -13.76 12.02
C VAL A 826 -26.75 -12.57 11.96
N ASN A 827 -26.91 -11.58 12.84
CA ASN A 827 -25.96 -10.47 12.94
C ASN A 827 -24.56 -10.97 13.32
N HIS A 828 -24.47 -11.94 14.24
CA HIS A 828 -23.21 -12.59 14.60
C HIS A 828 -22.58 -13.33 13.41
N TYR A 829 -23.35 -14.15 12.68
CA TYR A 829 -22.85 -14.82 11.47
C TYR A 829 -22.40 -13.84 10.38
N LEU A 830 -23.14 -12.75 10.17
CA LEU A 830 -22.76 -11.74 9.21
C LEU A 830 -21.49 -10.99 9.64
N SER A 831 -21.27 -10.80 10.94
CA SER A 831 -20.01 -10.24 11.44
C SER A 831 -18.79 -11.12 11.12
N ILE A 832 -18.98 -12.43 10.95
CA ILE A 832 -17.96 -13.42 10.56
C ILE A 832 -17.80 -13.47 9.04
N LEU A 833 -18.90 -13.58 8.29
CA LEU A 833 -18.91 -13.74 6.84
C LEU A 833 -18.54 -12.46 6.10
N ALA A 834 -18.99 -11.31 6.62
CA ALA A 834 -18.89 -10.02 5.98
C ALA A 834 -18.92 -8.89 7.02
N PRO A 835 -17.80 -8.60 7.72
CA PRO A 835 -17.71 -7.54 8.73
C PRO A 835 -17.81 -6.11 8.16
N THR A 836 -18.35 -5.94 6.95
CA THR A 836 -18.55 -4.64 6.30
C THR A 836 -20.01 -4.18 6.45
N LEU A 837 -20.27 -2.90 6.16
CA LEU A 837 -21.63 -2.32 6.22
C LEU A 837 -22.55 -2.73 5.05
N SER A 838 -22.08 -3.60 4.14
CA SER A 838 -22.81 -4.00 2.94
C SER A 838 -23.26 -5.46 3.02
N PHE A 839 -24.56 -5.67 3.19
CA PHE A 839 -25.19 -6.99 3.24
C PHE A 839 -25.62 -7.45 1.84
N THR A 840 -24.73 -8.18 1.16
CA THR A 840 -25.01 -8.70 -0.17
C THR A 840 -25.77 -10.03 -0.11
N SER A 841 -26.39 -10.39 -1.23
CA SER A 841 -27.15 -11.64 -1.37
C SER A 841 -26.27 -12.88 -1.21
N GLY A 842 -24.97 -12.79 -1.53
CA GLY A 842 -24.04 -13.92 -1.46
C GLY A 842 -23.63 -14.26 -0.02
N GLU A 843 -23.36 -13.24 0.79
CA GLU A 843 -22.98 -13.41 2.20
C GLU A 843 -24.18 -13.93 3.00
N LEU A 844 -25.35 -13.32 2.81
CA LEU A 844 -26.60 -13.81 3.41
C LEU A 844 -26.91 -15.26 3.01
N ALA A 845 -26.69 -15.62 1.74
CA ALA A 845 -26.94 -16.98 1.27
C ALA A 845 -26.13 -18.02 2.03
N SER A 846 -25.02 -17.64 2.64
CA SER A 846 -24.12 -18.54 3.37
C SER A 846 -24.45 -18.69 4.86
N VAL A 847 -25.44 -17.94 5.37
CA VAL A 847 -25.88 -18.03 6.76
C VAL A 847 -26.45 -19.43 7.05
N PRO A 848 -26.10 -20.07 8.18
CA PRO A 848 -26.69 -21.33 8.62
C PRO A 848 -28.22 -21.23 8.77
N TYR A 849 -28.93 -22.20 8.19
CA TYR A 849 -30.38 -22.34 8.24
C TYR A 849 -30.75 -23.61 9.02
N PRO A 850 -31.16 -23.46 10.30
CA PRO A 850 -31.61 -24.58 11.11
C PRO A 850 -32.93 -25.19 10.61
N GLU A 851 -33.33 -26.31 11.19
CA GLU A 851 -34.60 -26.97 10.84
C GLU A 851 -35.79 -26.11 11.29
N ILE A 852 -36.87 -26.15 10.51
CA ILE A 852 -38.05 -25.31 10.73
C ILE A 852 -38.80 -25.77 11.96
N GLU A 853 -39.14 -24.82 12.82
CA GLU A 853 -40.02 -25.00 13.96
C GLU A 853 -41.32 -24.22 13.73
N ASP A 854 -42.47 -24.89 13.81
CA ASP A 854 -43.77 -24.28 13.48
C ASP A 854 -44.12 -23.13 14.44
N GLU A 855 -43.70 -23.22 15.70
CA GLU A 855 -43.91 -22.18 16.72
C GLU A 855 -43.27 -20.84 16.32
N ILE A 856 -42.10 -20.87 15.67
CA ILE A 856 -41.41 -19.66 15.18
C ILE A 856 -42.23 -18.97 14.07
N ILE A 857 -42.92 -19.74 13.23
CA ILE A 857 -43.73 -19.18 12.14
C ILE A 857 -44.91 -18.37 12.70
N GLU A 858 -45.56 -18.88 13.74
CA GLU A 858 -46.65 -18.16 14.43
C GLU A 858 -46.14 -16.88 15.08
N LEU A 859 -45.03 -16.94 15.79
CA LEU A 859 -44.37 -15.79 16.42
C LEU A 859 -44.01 -14.70 15.38
N VAL A 860 -43.41 -15.09 14.26
CA VAL A 860 -43.05 -14.17 13.18
C VAL A 860 -44.29 -13.55 12.54
N THR A 861 -45.35 -14.34 12.35
CA THR A 861 -46.62 -13.83 11.78
C THR A 861 -47.21 -12.74 12.68
N ASN A 862 -47.22 -12.97 14.00
CA ASN A 862 -47.66 -11.99 14.98
C ASN A 862 -46.78 -10.73 14.98
N ALA A 863 -45.45 -10.89 14.89
CA ALA A 863 -44.54 -9.74 14.82
C ALA A 863 -44.75 -8.89 13.55
N ILE A 864 -44.96 -9.53 12.40
CA ILE A 864 -45.30 -8.84 11.14
C ILE A 864 -46.62 -8.09 11.26
N GLU A 865 -47.64 -8.69 11.88
CA GLU A 865 -48.94 -8.05 12.08
C GLU A 865 -48.84 -6.82 12.98
N ILE A 866 -48.13 -6.93 14.12
CA ILE A 866 -47.90 -5.79 15.02
C ILE A 866 -47.17 -4.66 14.28
N ALA A 867 -46.08 -4.98 13.58
CA ALA A 867 -45.30 -3.99 12.85
C ALA A 867 -46.05 -3.38 11.66
N LYS A 868 -46.93 -4.15 11.01
CA LYS A 868 -47.80 -3.66 9.95
C LYS A 868 -48.81 -2.66 10.50
N ASN A 869 -49.48 -2.99 11.61
CA ASN A 869 -50.43 -2.09 12.25
C ASN A 869 -49.74 -0.79 12.73
N ASP A 870 -48.51 -0.87 13.24
CA ASP A 870 -47.71 0.32 13.57
C ASP A 870 -47.42 1.18 12.34
N TRP A 871 -46.96 0.57 11.24
CA TRP A 871 -46.69 1.27 9.98
C TRP A 871 -47.94 1.95 9.41
N ASP A 872 -49.05 1.23 9.36
CA ASP A 872 -50.34 1.71 8.82
C ASP A 872 -51.00 2.76 9.73
N SER A 873 -50.50 2.96 10.95
CA SER A 873 -50.92 4.03 11.86
C SER A 873 -50.35 5.41 11.52
N GLN A 874 -49.40 5.49 10.58
CA GLN A 874 -48.70 6.71 10.17
C GLN A 874 -49.14 7.17 8.79
N GLU A 875 -49.25 8.49 8.59
CA GLU A 875 -49.68 9.12 7.31
C GLU A 875 -48.79 8.79 6.11
N GLN A 876 -47.57 8.30 6.36
CA GLN A 876 -46.65 7.83 5.33
C GLN A 876 -47.10 6.51 4.67
N SER A 877 -47.93 5.70 5.35
CA SER A 877 -48.51 4.50 4.76
C SER A 877 -49.66 4.86 3.83
N TRP A 878 -49.68 4.26 2.64
CA TRP A 878 -50.84 4.36 1.73
C TRP A 878 -52.09 3.63 2.27
N ASP A 879 -51.94 2.84 3.35
CA ASP A 879 -53.02 2.16 4.06
C ASP A 879 -53.47 2.93 5.32
N TYR A 880 -52.94 4.13 5.55
CA TYR A 880 -53.37 5.00 6.65
C TYR A 880 -54.86 5.37 6.52
N VAL A 881 -55.62 5.05 7.57
CA VAL A 881 -57.06 5.34 7.63
C VAL A 881 -57.34 6.62 8.42
N CYS A 882 -56.85 6.69 9.66
CA CYS A 882 -57.04 7.84 10.55
C CYS A 882 -56.03 7.80 11.70
N SER A 883 -55.89 8.92 12.42
CA SER A 883 -54.98 8.99 13.56
C SER A 883 -55.41 8.01 14.66
N PRO A 884 -54.49 7.24 15.27
CA PRO A 884 -54.81 6.38 16.42
C PRO A 884 -55.40 7.11 17.62
N LEU A 885 -55.23 8.44 17.68
CA LEU A 885 -55.85 9.29 18.71
C LEU A 885 -57.37 9.42 18.52
N LEU A 886 -57.91 9.02 17.37
CA LEU A 886 -59.32 9.12 17.00
C LEU A 886 -60.04 7.76 17.00
N GLU A 887 -59.34 6.64 17.20
CA GLU A 887 -59.93 5.29 17.20
C GLU A 887 -60.84 5.03 18.42
N HIS A 888 -60.63 5.76 19.52
CA HIS A 888 -61.45 5.63 20.72
C HIS A 888 -62.62 6.61 20.69
N ASN A 889 -63.80 6.12 20.30
CA ASN A 889 -65.07 6.82 20.48
C ASN A 889 -65.40 6.96 21.97
N SER A 890 -65.00 8.07 22.62
CA SER A 890 -65.68 8.55 23.84
C SER A 890 -65.26 9.96 24.23
N THR A 891 -66.12 10.62 24.98
CA THR A 891 -66.03 11.95 25.63
C THR A 891 -64.85 12.12 26.62
N GLN A 892 -63.69 11.50 26.36
CA GLN A 892 -62.50 11.51 27.21
C GLN A 892 -61.61 12.73 26.92
N LEU A 893 -60.87 13.17 27.96
CA LEU A 893 -59.82 14.19 27.81
C LEU A 893 -58.68 13.65 26.93
N LEU A 894 -58.13 14.50 26.06
CA LEU A 894 -56.98 14.19 25.18
C LEU A 894 -55.79 13.57 25.94
N ARG A 895 -55.54 14.04 27.17
CA ARG A 895 -54.50 13.49 28.08
C ARG A 895 -54.70 12.00 28.35
N ASN A 896 -55.93 11.53 28.49
CA ASN A 896 -56.23 10.14 28.80
C ASN A 896 -56.05 9.25 27.57
N ILE A 897 -56.50 9.73 26.40
CA ILE A 897 -56.28 9.07 25.10
C ILE A 897 -54.77 8.91 24.84
N TYR A 898 -53.99 9.98 25.07
CA TYR A 898 -52.54 9.92 24.89
C TYR A 898 -51.87 8.94 25.87
N LYS A 899 -52.30 8.90 27.14
CA LYS A 899 -51.82 7.89 28.11
C LYS A 899 -52.17 6.47 27.70
N GLN A 900 -53.38 6.22 27.20
CA GLN A 900 -53.77 4.91 26.69
C GLN A 900 -52.91 4.51 25.50
N LYS A 901 -52.68 5.42 24.54
CA LYS A 901 -51.78 5.19 23.41
C LYS A 901 -50.36 4.84 23.86
N ILE A 902 -49.80 5.56 24.83
CA ILE A 902 -48.49 5.24 25.43
C ILE A 902 -48.51 3.81 25.99
N ASN A 903 -49.51 3.47 26.81
CA ASN A 903 -49.60 2.14 27.43
C ASN A 903 -49.76 1.02 26.39
N THR A 904 -50.56 1.23 25.34
CA THR A 904 -50.70 0.28 24.23
C THR A 904 -49.37 0.11 23.50
N ASN A 905 -48.68 1.21 23.18
CA ASN A 905 -47.37 1.16 22.53
C ASN A 905 -46.33 0.43 23.38
N ILE A 906 -46.29 0.68 24.70
CA ILE A 906 -45.41 -0.05 25.63
C ILE A 906 -45.69 -1.55 25.56
N LYS A 907 -46.96 -1.97 25.63
CA LYS A 907 -47.33 -3.39 25.53
C LYS A 907 -46.96 -4.02 24.19
N LEU A 908 -47.12 -3.30 23.08
CA LEU A 908 -46.74 -3.79 21.75
C LEU A 908 -45.22 -3.94 21.64
N VAL A 909 -44.45 -3.00 22.18
CA VAL A 909 -42.99 -3.09 22.24
C VAL A 909 -42.55 -4.26 23.13
N GLU A 910 -43.13 -4.42 24.32
CA GLU A 910 -42.87 -5.57 25.20
C GLU A 910 -43.18 -6.91 24.52
N THR A 911 -44.30 -6.98 23.80
CA THR A 911 -44.70 -8.17 23.05
C THR A 911 -43.74 -8.48 21.91
N LEU A 912 -43.34 -7.47 21.12
CA LEU A 912 -42.33 -7.64 20.06
C LEU A 912 -40.98 -8.07 20.62
N LEU A 913 -40.53 -7.49 21.73
CA LEU A 913 -39.29 -7.89 22.40
C LEU A 913 -39.37 -9.32 22.93
N LEU A 914 -40.52 -9.73 23.48
CA LEU A 914 -40.73 -11.11 23.91
C LEU A 914 -40.67 -12.08 22.74
N ILE A 915 -41.34 -11.76 21.63
CA ILE A 915 -41.27 -12.55 20.39
C ILE A 915 -39.81 -12.65 19.91
N GLU A 916 -39.10 -11.52 19.83
CA GLU A 916 -37.70 -11.46 19.38
C GLU A 916 -36.72 -12.20 20.27
N ASN A 917 -36.98 -12.28 21.58
CA ASN A 917 -36.14 -13.03 22.51
C ASN A 917 -36.48 -14.54 22.54
N THR A 918 -37.68 -14.91 22.09
CA THR A 918 -38.13 -16.32 22.06
C THR A 918 -37.66 -17.02 20.78
N ILE A 919 -37.66 -16.30 19.65
CA ILE A 919 -37.05 -16.71 18.38
C ILE A 919 -35.53 -16.69 18.52
#